data_AF-A0A0Q6PX66-F1
#
_entry.id   AF-A0A0Q6PX66-F1
#
_cell.length_a   1.000
_cell.length_b   1.000
_cell.length_c   1.000
_cell.angle_alpha   90.00
_cell.angle_beta   90.00
_cell.angle_gamma   90.00
#
_symmetry.space_group_name_H-M   'P 1'
#
loop_
_entity.id
_entity.type
_entity.pdbx_description
1 polymer ?
#
loop_
_entity_poly.entity_id
_entity_poly.type
_entity_poly.pdbx_seq_one_letter_code
_entity_poly.pdbx_strand_id
1 'polypeptide(L)'
;MYPRVTAIVVARNGGEHLTRTLDALKAQSRQPDVVVAVMCSASDDSAAVLANYSLTQIVSVRETLPFGAAVATGLRSVGQAVSDHEWLWLLAQDTAPEPRALEMLLAAVEVSPSVAVAGPKLVDWNEPSTLRGLGEAMTPLGASVPLVEDELDQAQHDGLSDVLAVAPGGMLVRHTLWERLGGFDPGLPLVDDGLDFCVRVRLAGSRVVLVPAARVGFAADGVAGPSRSTKGRNRRRLFRVRRAAQLHRRMAYAPAAAVPLHWLSLVPLAIARSLARLVRKEPGAIIGELAAAFATAFNAVSTTSARRAIARSKVVGFAAVKPLRIPHAEERRARALKREAALLRYRGEKKELRFFSGGGVWVVLVMAVIGVALSVPLLGTSVLTGGSLLPLSGSVAALWDHVGYGWRDIGLGFVGAADPFSAVLAVLGSLTFWQPSFSLTIVWIAALPLAALGAWIAASRVTDRMGLRATAAVVWALAPSLLLGLQTGRPSAVLVHLLLPWLFFAGVSASRSWAAAATTAILAAATLACAPSLGPALIVLWIVSLVLAGRHIARLIVMPLPALALFAPLVWQQGAVGNWLALMADPAVPLASNRPHAWELVSGFPDASLGGWAQFLSEHSLSGVAPVFIVPILLIPLGVLALLAMFLRGSARAMLSLGVALLGFLTAIAAGQLAVATVGSASVAVWAGAGLSLYWLGLVGAATIGLGALGRAALVPAWVVVVAVAVAITPAAISLPLGTTVVAGGDGRTLPAVVTADAATNPRIGTLRLTPQADGGIAAELLRGTGNTLDSQSTLLSTREGAGSGERALASLAGNLASQSGQDPSEQLSRLGIGFVLLAPAAHAAHEDPSREAVATSTRASTALTANAHLADVAETGYGALFSFDAGDEKAIPAAARIPPDAGGAARPLSLVVLGVIFGIFLLLALPTGRVTEFTEPRRGRPRSRAAASPKGSPPPDPVEPSVPSPAVPSKTTEKSDEGSSDPSITDEKTDSSVVLERGRGEADAPDAAGEPRASASAGVDLSPVPSKTTETEADARAQASSDAHSANNSVVFDEHGRGDERGHGRESPGAGESHAAGESGGERVD
;
A
#
# COMPACT_ATOMS: atom_id res chain seq x y z
N MET A 1 65.76 -4.92 13.48
CA MET A 1 65.86 -3.78 12.53
C MET A 1 64.59 -2.96 12.72
N TYR A 2 64.67 -1.67 13.03
CA TYR A 2 63.45 -0.90 13.32
C TYR A 2 62.56 -0.78 12.07
N PRO A 3 61.24 -0.99 12.17
CA PRO A 3 60.34 -0.86 11.03
C PRO A 3 60.22 0.60 10.61
N ARG A 4 60.38 0.86 9.31
CA ARG A 4 60.30 2.19 8.70
C ARG A 4 58.86 2.49 8.32
N VAL A 5 58.29 3.58 8.82
CA VAL A 5 56.88 3.95 8.61
C VAL A 5 56.75 5.19 7.75
N THR A 6 56.02 5.06 6.65
CA THR A 6 55.54 6.17 5.81
C THR A 6 54.06 6.43 6.13
N ALA A 7 53.76 7.54 6.80
CA ALA A 7 52.38 8.00 6.98
C ALA A 7 51.91 8.75 5.73
N ILE A 8 50.75 8.37 5.18
CA ILE A 8 50.14 9.02 4.01
C ILE A 8 48.80 9.62 4.46
N VAL A 9 48.72 10.95 4.49
CA VAL A 9 47.54 11.71 4.94
C VAL A 9 46.81 12.27 3.73
N VAL A 10 45.60 11.78 3.43
CA VAL A 10 44.77 12.28 2.33
C VAL A 10 43.86 13.43 2.80
N ALA A 11 44.10 14.63 2.28
CA ALA A 11 43.27 15.81 2.48
C ALA A 11 42.43 16.10 1.23
N ARG A 12 41.19 16.58 1.43
CA ARG A 12 40.32 17.14 0.37
C ARG A 12 39.87 18.56 0.67
N ASN A 13 39.67 18.87 1.95
CA ASN A 13 39.34 20.21 2.46
C ASN A 13 40.37 20.57 3.56
N GLY A 14 40.53 21.86 3.86
CA GLY A 14 41.23 22.31 5.06
C GLY A 14 40.34 22.33 6.31
N GLY A 15 40.71 23.18 7.27
CA GLY A 15 39.97 23.39 8.52
C GLY A 15 40.20 22.33 9.62
N GLU A 16 39.39 22.45 10.68
CA GLU A 16 39.56 21.83 12.01
C GLU A 16 39.87 20.33 12.00
N HIS A 17 39.24 19.55 11.11
CA HIS A 17 39.49 18.12 11.01
C HIS A 17 40.94 17.81 10.58
N LEU A 18 41.42 18.50 9.52
CA LEU A 18 42.77 18.31 9.01
C LEU A 18 43.81 18.76 10.06
N THR A 19 43.61 19.93 10.68
CA THR A 19 44.48 20.44 11.76
C THR A 19 44.61 19.43 12.90
N ARG A 20 43.48 18.98 13.47
CA ARG A 20 43.48 18.00 14.57
C ARG A 20 44.09 16.65 14.19
N THR A 21 43.94 16.20 12.94
CA THR A 21 44.62 15.00 12.44
C THR A 21 46.13 15.17 12.39
N LEU A 22 46.63 16.34 11.97
CA LEU A 22 48.07 16.63 11.90
C LEU A 22 48.68 16.86 13.29
N ASP A 23 47.95 17.49 14.22
CA ASP A 23 48.33 17.59 15.63
C ASP A 23 48.41 16.20 16.29
N ALA A 24 47.41 15.34 16.04
CA ALA A 24 47.37 13.96 16.53
C ALA A 24 48.51 13.09 15.96
N LEU A 25 48.94 13.35 14.71
CA LEU A 25 50.11 12.72 14.10
C LEU A 25 51.42 13.21 14.74
N LYS A 26 51.53 14.52 14.98
CA LYS A 26 52.67 15.14 15.67
C LYS A 26 52.75 14.72 17.15
N ALA A 27 51.63 14.35 17.77
CA ALA A 27 51.56 13.88 19.15
C ALA A 27 51.88 12.38 19.35
N GLN A 28 52.29 11.63 18.32
CA GLN A 28 52.62 10.22 18.46
C GLN A 28 53.91 9.98 19.27
N SER A 29 53.86 9.06 20.23
CA SER A 29 55.00 8.50 20.97
C SER A 29 56.08 7.92 20.05
N ARG A 30 55.66 7.16 19.03
CA ARG A 30 56.47 6.79 17.86
C ARG A 30 56.02 7.65 16.68
N GLN A 31 56.83 8.64 16.31
CA GLN A 31 56.62 9.41 15.07
C GLN A 31 56.78 8.51 13.83
N PRO A 32 56.10 8.78 12.71
CA PRO A 32 56.45 8.21 11.40
C PRO A 32 57.83 8.71 10.92
N ASP A 33 58.51 7.93 10.09
CA ASP A 33 59.82 8.31 9.52
C ASP A 33 59.70 9.16 8.25
N VAL A 34 58.55 9.05 7.56
CA VAL A 34 58.18 9.87 6.41
C VAL A 34 56.71 10.25 6.56
N VAL A 35 56.36 11.51 6.32
CA VAL A 35 54.96 11.98 6.26
C VAL A 35 54.69 12.62 4.91
N VAL A 36 53.76 12.04 4.15
CA VAL A 36 53.30 12.54 2.85
C VAL A 36 51.85 13.01 2.96
N ALA A 37 51.63 14.31 2.75
CA ALA A 37 50.27 14.85 2.60
C ALA A 37 49.85 14.82 1.13
N VAL A 38 48.71 14.19 0.83
CA VAL A 38 48.11 14.19 -0.51
C VAL A 38 46.90 15.10 -0.51
N MET A 39 47.05 16.28 -1.11
CA MET A 39 46.02 17.31 -1.19
C MET A 39 45.25 17.17 -2.51
N CYS A 40 44.09 16.53 -2.45
CA CYS A 40 43.17 16.40 -3.59
C CYS A 40 42.22 17.59 -3.67
N SER A 41 41.92 18.06 -4.89
CA SER A 41 41.17 19.30 -5.14
C SER A 41 41.69 20.47 -4.29
N ALA A 42 42.99 20.76 -4.45
CA ALA A 42 43.73 21.73 -3.63
C ALA A 42 42.99 23.06 -3.43
N SER A 43 42.73 23.37 -2.15
CA SER A 43 42.17 24.64 -1.70
C SER A 43 43.22 25.42 -0.89
N ASP A 44 43.13 26.75 -0.92
CA ASP A 44 44.09 27.62 -0.22
C ASP A 44 44.10 27.35 1.29
N ASP A 45 42.94 27.05 1.88
CA ASP A 45 42.77 26.63 3.28
C ASP A 45 43.52 25.32 3.60
N SER A 46 43.37 24.28 2.76
CA SER A 46 44.16 23.04 2.93
C SER A 46 45.67 23.26 2.76
N ALA A 47 46.08 24.15 1.85
CA ALA A 47 47.50 24.47 1.65
C ALA A 47 48.08 25.24 2.85
N ALA A 48 47.34 26.23 3.37
CA ALA A 48 47.72 27.03 4.53
C ALA A 48 47.82 26.18 5.80
N VAL A 49 46.89 25.24 6.03
CA VAL A 49 46.99 24.29 7.16
C VAL A 49 48.23 23.42 7.03
N LEU A 50 48.48 22.81 5.87
CA LEU A 50 49.62 21.91 5.66
C LEU A 50 50.98 22.62 5.80
N ALA A 51 51.09 23.88 5.41
CA ALA A 51 52.32 24.67 5.51
C ALA A 51 52.82 24.88 6.96
N ASN A 52 51.95 24.73 7.97
CA ASN A 52 52.30 24.88 9.39
C ASN A 52 52.92 23.62 10.02
N TYR A 53 53.03 22.51 9.29
CA TYR A 53 53.53 21.24 9.80
C TYR A 53 54.80 20.78 9.06
N SER A 54 55.70 20.13 9.79
CA SER A 54 56.98 19.59 9.28
C SER A 54 56.77 18.30 8.48
N LEU A 55 56.07 18.41 7.35
CA LEU A 55 55.76 17.32 6.42
C LEU A 55 56.97 17.01 5.54
N THR A 56 57.23 15.72 5.27
CA THR A 56 58.35 15.32 4.40
C THR A 56 58.07 15.65 2.94
N GLN A 57 56.82 15.47 2.49
CA GLN A 57 56.37 15.80 1.14
C GLN A 57 54.90 16.24 1.13
N ILE A 58 54.56 17.14 0.19
CA ILE A 58 53.18 17.55 -0.11
C ILE A 58 52.92 17.30 -1.60
N VAL A 59 51.94 16.44 -1.91
CA VAL A 59 51.54 16.09 -3.28
C VAL A 59 50.19 16.71 -3.59
N SER A 60 50.17 17.72 -4.46
CA SER A 60 48.95 18.44 -4.86
C SER A 60 48.33 17.85 -6.11
N VAL A 61 47.01 17.64 -6.10
CA VAL A 61 46.21 17.12 -7.23
C VAL A 61 45.00 18.03 -7.46
N ARG A 62 44.80 18.47 -8.70
CA ARG A 62 43.70 19.39 -9.08
C ARG A 62 42.29 18.79 -8.90
N GLU A 63 42.16 17.47 -8.95
CA GLU A 63 40.89 16.75 -8.86
C GLU A 63 40.68 16.05 -7.50
N THR A 64 39.41 15.85 -7.13
CA THR A 64 39.01 15.14 -5.91
C THR A 64 39.10 13.61 -6.10
N LEU A 65 40.28 13.03 -5.89
CA LEU A 65 40.49 11.59 -6.07
C LEU A 65 39.75 10.70 -5.04
N PRO A 66 39.36 9.47 -5.41
CA PRO A 66 39.10 8.37 -4.47
C PRO A 66 40.28 8.13 -3.52
N PHE A 67 40.02 7.63 -2.30
CA PHE A 67 41.06 7.48 -1.27
C PHE A 67 42.27 6.66 -1.75
N GLY A 68 42.03 5.48 -2.35
CA GLY A 68 43.11 4.66 -2.89
C GLY A 68 43.89 5.27 -4.05
N ALA A 69 43.24 6.09 -4.89
CA ALA A 69 43.92 6.81 -5.96
C ALA A 69 44.77 7.98 -5.42
N ALA A 70 44.35 8.60 -4.32
CA ALA A 70 45.15 9.57 -3.58
C ALA A 70 46.35 8.91 -2.90
N VAL A 71 46.16 7.81 -2.16
CA VAL A 71 47.24 7.04 -1.52
C VAL A 71 48.27 6.57 -2.56
N ALA A 72 47.81 5.98 -3.66
CA ALA A 72 48.69 5.56 -4.77
C ALA A 72 49.36 6.75 -5.49
N THR A 73 48.91 7.99 -5.27
CA THR A 73 49.53 9.21 -5.80
C THR A 73 50.56 9.79 -4.84
N GLY A 74 50.33 9.74 -3.53
CA GLY A 74 51.36 10.03 -2.52
C GLY A 74 52.51 9.03 -2.54
N LEU A 75 52.24 7.74 -2.78
CA LEU A 75 53.30 6.73 -2.78
C LEU A 75 54.33 6.92 -3.92
N ARG A 76 53.91 7.48 -5.06
CA ARG A 76 54.81 7.73 -6.21
C ARG A 76 55.93 8.73 -5.92
N SER A 77 55.84 9.55 -4.86
CA SER A 77 56.93 10.46 -4.47
C SER A 77 57.88 9.88 -3.41
N VAL A 78 57.56 8.72 -2.82
CA VAL A 78 58.38 8.05 -1.79
C VAL A 78 59.37 7.04 -2.39
N GLY A 79 58.99 6.39 -3.49
CA GLY A 79 59.75 5.31 -4.13
C GLY A 79 59.17 3.92 -3.85
N GLN A 80 59.76 2.90 -4.48
CA GLN A 80 59.35 1.49 -4.31
C GLN A 80 59.86 0.92 -2.98
N ALA A 81 59.23 -0.16 -2.51
CA ALA A 81 59.62 -0.85 -1.29
C ALA A 81 60.96 -1.59 -1.47
N VAL A 82 61.93 -1.31 -0.60
CA VAL A 82 63.25 -1.96 -0.62
C VAL A 82 63.30 -3.15 0.35
N SER A 83 62.46 -3.15 1.39
CA SER A 83 62.44 -4.21 2.40
C SER A 83 61.05 -4.49 3.00
N ASP A 84 60.87 -5.73 3.47
CA ASP A 84 59.67 -6.16 4.21
C ASP A 84 59.51 -5.51 5.60
N HIS A 85 60.46 -4.68 6.03
CA HIS A 85 60.41 -3.88 7.26
C HIS A 85 59.79 -2.48 7.02
N GLU A 86 59.37 -2.17 5.79
CA GLU A 86 58.67 -0.93 5.47
C GLU A 86 57.15 -1.06 5.60
N TRP A 87 56.53 -0.04 6.17
CA TRP A 87 55.09 0.02 6.43
C TRP A 87 54.49 1.35 5.98
N LEU A 88 53.29 1.28 5.42
CA LEU A 88 52.46 2.42 5.06
C LEU A 88 51.37 2.58 6.12
N TRP A 89 51.26 3.76 6.74
CA TRP A 89 50.16 4.09 7.63
C TRP A 89 49.19 5.04 6.92
N LEU A 90 47.98 4.55 6.64
CA LEU A 90 47.02 5.25 5.79
C LEU A 90 46.06 6.08 6.64
N LEU A 91 46.09 7.40 6.45
CA LEU A 91 45.29 8.38 7.18
C LEU A 91 44.56 9.30 6.20
N ALA A 92 43.49 9.93 6.67
CA ALA A 92 42.77 11.00 5.99
C ALA A 92 42.54 12.18 6.94
N GLN A 93 42.12 13.32 6.40
CA GLN A 93 41.76 14.50 7.20
C GLN A 93 40.81 14.20 8.38
N ASP A 94 39.98 13.15 8.28
CA ASP A 94 38.96 12.76 9.24
C ASP A 94 39.37 11.61 10.18
N THR A 95 40.67 11.27 10.28
CA THR A 95 41.22 10.21 11.14
C THR A 95 42.34 10.71 12.06
N ALA A 96 42.02 11.06 13.32
CA ALA A 96 42.96 11.58 14.30
C ALA A 96 43.42 10.47 15.29
N PRO A 97 44.68 9.98 15.22
CA PRO A 97 45.17 8.90 16.08
C PRO A 97 45.43 9.33 17.54
N GLU A 98 45.14 8.47 18.52
CA GLU A 98 45.57 8.72 19.90
C GLU A 98 47.09 8.56 20.06
N PRO A 99 47.76 9.19 21.05
CA PRO A 99 49.23 9.31 21.11
C PRO A 99 50.07 8.02 21.07
N ARG A 100 49.48 6.84 21.32
CA ARG A 100 50.15 5.53 21.26
C ARG A 100 49.67 4.67 20.09
N ALA A 101 48.87 5.19 19.17
CA ALA A 101 48.26 4.39 18.11
C ALA A 101 49.29 3.74 17.18
N LEU A 102 50.31 4.48 16.71
CA LEU A 102 51.34 3.89 15.85
C LEU A 102 52.25 2.90 16.62
N GLU A 103 52.57 3.21 17.87
CA GLU A 103 53.33 2.32 18.77
C GLU A 103 52.62 0.97 18.93
N MET A 104 51.33 0.97 19.27
CA MET A 104 50.54 -0.26 19.45
C MET A 104 50.31 -1.02 18.13
N LEU A 105 50.15 -0.31 17.00
CA LEU A 105 50.05 -0.96 15.68
C LEU A 105 51.36 -1.64 15.27
N LEU A 106 52.51 -1.05 15.57
CA LEU A 106 53.82 -1.63 15.29
C LEU A 106 54.11 -2.85 16.18
N ALA A 107 53.87 -2.75 17.49
CA ALA A 107 54.03 -3.87 18.40
C ALA A 107 53.21 -5.11 17.96
N ALA A 108 52.00 -4.91 17.45
CA ALA A 108 51.14 -5.99 16.96
C ALA A 108 51.68 -6.71 15.70
N VAL A 109 52.44 -6.02 14.84
CA VAL A 109 53.04 -6.62 13.63
C VAL A 109 54.44 -7.20 13.88
N GLU A 110 55.20 -6.62 14.80
CA GLU A 110 56.51 -7.15 15.24
C GLU A 110 56.37 -8.50 15.94
N VAL A 111 55.32 -8.68 16.76
CA VAL A 111 55.01 -9.95 17.44
C VAL A 111 54.67 -11.10 16.47
N SER A 112 54.23 -10.81 15.23
CA SER A 112 53.88 -11.86 14.28
C SER A 112 54.18 -11.47 12.82
N PRO A 113 55.36 -11.87 12.28
CA PRO A 113 55.75 -11.61 10.89
C PRO A 113 54.80 -12.13 9.80
N SER A 114 53.82 -12.98 10.17
CA SER A 114 52.71 -13.42 9.32
C SER A 114 51.69 -12.32 9.01
N VAL A 115 51.64 -11.27 9.84
CA VAL A 115 50.72 -10.14 9.71
C VAL A 115 51.28 -9.15 8.71
N ALA A 116 50.43 -8.68 7.79
CA ALA A 116 50.79 -7.64 6.82
C ALA A 116 49.79 -6.48 6.76
N VAL A 117 48.71 -6.56 7.53
CA VAL A 117 47.80 -5.44 7.82
C VAL A 117 47.43 -5.47 9.31
N ALA A 118 47.56 -4.33 9.98
CA ALA A 118 47.02 -4.07 11.31
C ALA A 118 46.05 -2.88 11.26
N GLY A 119 44.90 -2.98 11.91
CA GLY A 119 43.88 -1.92 11.93
C GLY A 119 43.46 -1.51 13.35
N PRO A 120 43.27 -0.20 13.60
CA PRO A 120 42.90 0.32 14.91
C PRO A 120 41.41 0.19 15.23
N LYS A 121 41.07 0.40 16.50
CA LYS A 121 39.72 0.73 17.00
C LYS A 121 39.33 2.14 16.57
N LEU A 122 38.26 2.28 15.77
CA LEU A 122 37.72 3.59 15.41
C LEU A 122 36.69 4.07 16.44
N VAL A 123 36.96 5.21 17.07
CA VAL A 123 36.07 5.87 18.05
C VAL A 123 35.46 7.14 17.47
N ASP A 124 34.41 7.69 18.09
CA ASP A 124 33.84 8.97 17.63
C ASP A 124 34.79 10.14 17.83
N TRP A 125 34.77 11.06 16.87
CA TRP A 125 35.54 12.30 16.87
C TRP A 125 35.30 13.20 18.10
N ASN A 126 34.09 13.21 18.64
CA ASN A 126 33.63 14.09 19.72
C ASN A 126 33.32 13.32 21.02
N GLU A 127 32.93 12.05 20.91
CA GLU A 127 32.53 11.18 22.03
C GLU A 127 33.38 9.88 22.03
N PRO A 128 34.68 9.92 22.40
CA PRO A 128 35.61 8.79 22.22
C PRO A 128 35.27 7.50 23.00
N SER A 129 34.29 7.56 23.89
CA SER A 129 33.64 6.43 24.54
C SER A 129 32.66 5.66 23.64
N THR A 130 32.47 6.08 22.38
CA THR A 130 31.61 5.42 21.38
C THR A 130 32.45 4.81 20.26
N LEU A 131 32.31 3.51 20.03
CA LEU A 131 32.86 2.78 18.88
C LEU A 131 32.13 3.19 17.60
N ARG A 132 32.87 3.77 16.65
CA ARG A 132 32.38 4.07 15.29
C ARG A 132 32.54 2.89 14.34
N GLY A 133 33.59 2.08 14.53
CA GLY A 133 33.80 0.85 13.78
C GLY A 133 34.94 0.01 14.34
N LEU A 134 34.73 -1.30 14.42
CA LEU A 134 35.75 -2.26 14.85
C LEU A 134 35.73 -3.49 13.94
N GLY A 135 36.54 -3.46 12.88
CA GLY A 135 36.65 -4.52 11.88
C GLY A 135 35.44 -4.65 10.93
N GLU A 136 35.70 -5.23 9.76
CA GLU A 136 34.68 -5.56 8.75
C GLU A 136 34.74 -7.04 8.36
N ALA A 137 33.58 -7.61 8.05
CA ALA A 137 33.41 -8.97 7.53
C ALA A 137 32.43 -9.00 6.35
N MET A 138 32.20 -10.19 5.80
CA MET A 138 31.16 -10.42 4.80
C MET A 138 30.37 -11.70 5.09
N THR A 139 29.13 -11.69 4.65
CA THR A 139 28.27 -12.89 4.58
C THR A 139 28.76 -13.87 3.49
N PRO A 140 28.30 -15.14 3.50
CA PRO A 140 28.51 -16.08 2.40
C PRO A 140 28.11 -15.53 1.01
N LEU A 141 27.07 -14.69 0.95
CA LEU A 141 26.59 -13.99 -0.25
C LEU A 141 27.28 -12.63 -0.52
N GLY A 142 28.45 -12.38 0.08
CA GLY A 142 29.33 -11.25 -0.20
C GLY A 142 28.87 -9.87 0.28
N ALA A 143 27.70 -9.76 0.91
CA ALA A 143 27.26 -8.51 1.55
C ALA A 143 28.21 -8.22 2.72
N SER A 144 28.76 -7.01 2.75
CA SER A 144 29.59 -6.49 3.84
C SER A 144 28.77 -6.23 5.09
N VAL A 145 29.39 -6.49 6.24
CA VAL A 145 28.82 -6.36 7.59
C VAL A 145 29.96 -5.91 8.51
N PRO A 146 29.88 -4.76 9.19
CA PRO A 146 30.83 -4.42 10.26
C PRO A 146 30.65 -5.40 11.43
N LEU A 147 31.73 -5.82 12.09
CA LEU A 147 31.59 -6.67 13.29
C LEU A 147 30.93 -5.86 14.42
N VAL A 148 31.39 -4.62 14.61
CA VAL A 148 30.88 -3.68 15.62
C VAL A 148 30.69 -2.30 14.97
N GLU A 149 29.54 -1.67 15.21
CA GLU A 149 29.17 -0.34 14.70
C GLU A 149 28.14 0.33 15.61
N ASP A 150 28.49 1.54 16.10
CA ASP A 150 27.66 2.48 16.87
C ASP A 150 27.16 1.96 18.23
N GLU A 151 28.12 1.66 19.11
CA GLU A 151 27.90 1.28 20.51
C GLU A 151 28.97 1.86 21.44
N LEU A 152 28.81 1.71 22.76
CA LEU A 152 29.77 2.22 23.75
C LEU A 152 31.00 1.31 23.85
N ASP A 153 32.19 1.90 24.00
CA ASP A 153 33.44 1.20 24.25
C ASP A 153 33.54 0.88 25.76
N GLN A 154 33.30 -0.38 26.11
CA GLN A 154 33.40 -0.94 27.46
C GLN A 154 34.46 -2.06 27.51
N ALA A 155 35.43 -2.04 26.56
CA ALA A 155 36.43 -3.09 26.31
C ALA A 155 35.87 -4.49 25.97
N GLN A 156 34.55 -4.62 25.74
CA GLN A 156 33.85 -5.88 25.47
C GLN A 156 34.28 -6.62 24.19
N HIS A 157 35.11 -5.98 23.37
CA HIS A 157 35.62 -6.50 22.10
C HIS A 157 37.15 -6.56 22.03
N ASP A 158 37.86 -6.29 23.11
CA ASP A 158 39.32 -6.11 23.07
C ASP A 158 40.09 -7.45 22.95
N GLY A 159 39.38 -8.58 23.06
CA GLY A 159 39.88 -9.91 22.69
C GLY A 159 39.80 -10.26 21.19
N LEU A 160 39.23 -9.40 20.34
CA LEU A 160 39.21 -9.62 18.89
C LEU A 160 40.57 -9.27 18.27
N SER A 161 41.22 -10.26 17.64
CA SER A 161 42.52 -10.09 16.95
C SER A 161 42.46 -10.44 15.46
N ASP A 162 42.27 -11.71 15.08
CA ASP A 162 42.14 -12.08 13.66
C ASP A 162 40.77 -11.65 13.10
N VAL A 163 40.75 -10.73 12.14
CA VAL A 163 39.54 -10.24 11.46
C VAL A 163 39.62 -10.41 9.94
N LEU A 164 38.48 -10.44 9.24
CA LEU A 164 38.51 -10.51 7.77
C LEU A 164 39.11 -9.24 7.16
N ALA A 165 38.71 -8.08 7.67
CA ALA A 165 39.16 -6.78 7.21
C ALA A 165 39.12 -5.72 8.32
N VAL A 166 39.79 -4.61 8.05
CA VAL A 166 39.81 -3.40 8.87
C VAL A 166 39.44 -2.20 8.01
N ALA A 167 39.02 -1.10 8.64
CA ALA A 167 38.69 0.13 7.94
C ALA A 167 39.93 0.72 7.23
N PRO A 168 39.77 1.39 6.07
CA PRO A 168 40.90 1.96 5.33
C PRO A 168 41.53 3.17 6.02
N GLY A 169 40.79 3.86 6.89
CA GLY A 169 41.30 4.94 7.72
C GLY A 169 42.00 4.42 8.97
N GLY A 170 43.28 4.76 9.15
CA GLY A 170 44.12 4.35 10.27
C GLY A 170 44.87 3.02 10.09
N MET A 171 44.70 2.30 8.97
CA MET A 171 45.34 0.99 8.77
C MET A 171 46.84 1.10 8.51
N LEU A 172 47.61 0.19 9.11
CA LEU A 172 49.04 -0.01 8.89
C LEU A 172 49.25 -1.23 7.98
N VAL A 173 50.00 -1.08 6.89
CA VAL A 173 50.12 -2.09 5.81
C VAL A 173 51.58 -2.28 5.40
N ARG A 174 52.05 -3.51 5.19
CA ARG A 174 53.42 -3.76 4.71
C ARG A 174 53.61 -3.23 3.29
N HIS A 175 54.64 -2.41 3.06
CA HIS A 175 54.85 -1.66 1.81
C HIS A 175 55.00 -2.60 0.60
N THR A 176 55.86 -3.61 0.71
CA THR A 176 56.08 -4.64 -0.32
C THR A 176 54.79 -5.37 -0.72
N LEU A 177 53.88 -5.64 0.24
CA LEU A 177 52.61 -6.28 -0.04
C LEU A 177 51.62 -5.32 -0.71
N TRP A 178 51.59 -4.05 -0.31
CA TRP A 178 50.75 -3.04 -0.95
C TRP A 178 51.06 -2.91 -2.45
N GLU A 179 52.34 -2.84 -2.82
CA GLU A 179 52.80 -2.83 -4.21
C GLU A 179 52.45 -4.14 -4.94
N ARG A 180 52.75 -5.31 -4.33
CA ARG A 180 52.45 -6.63 -4.90
C ARG A 180 50.96 -6.86 -5.17
N LEU A 181 50.08 -6.22 -4.39
CA LEU A 181 48.62 -6.29 -4.57
C LEU A 181 48.05 -5.18 -5.48
N GLY A 182 48.83 -4.15 -5.80
CA GLY A 182 48.38 -2.97 -6.55
C GLY A 182 47.45 -2.04 -5.76
N GLY A 183 47.54 -2.02 -4.42
CA GLY A 183 46.69 -1.18 -3.55
C GLY A 183 45.19 -1.50 -3.61
N PHE A 184 44.33 -0.51 -3.34
CA PHE A 184 42.87 -0.65 -3.41
C PHE A 184 42.35 -0.82 -4.85
N ASP A 185 41.27 -1.59 -5.03
CA ASP A 185 40.63 -1.80 -6.34
C ASP A 185 39.92 -0.52 -6.82
N PRO A 186 40.25 0.03 -8.01
CA PRO A 186 39.56 1.18 -8.59
C PRO A 186 38.05 0.98 -8.81
N GLY A 187 37.57 -0.27 -8.87
CA GLY A 187 36.13 -0.61 -8.89
C GLY A 187 35.39 -0.33 -7.58
N LEU A 188 36.11 -0.08 -6.48
CA LEU A 188 35.57 0.11 -5.12
C LEU A 188 35.96 1.47 -4.51
N PRO A 189 35.67 2.63 -5.13
CA PRO A 189 36.30 3.92 -4.81
C PRO A 189 35.83 4.63 -3.51
N LEU A 190 35.09 3.96 -2.61
CA LEU A 190 34.49 4.59 -1.41
C LEU A 190 33.99 3.60 -0.35
N VAL A 191 33.72 2.35 -0.73
CA VAL A 191 32.98 1.38 0.09
C VAL A 191 33.49 -0.01 -0.21
N ASP A 192 33.76 -0.78 0.84
CA ASP A 192 34.33 -2.13 0.78
C ASP A 192 35.73 -2.19 0.13
N ASP A 193 36.44 -1.05 0.05
CA ASP A 193 37.85 -0.92 -0.37
C ASP A 193 38.79 -1.59 0.63
N GLY A 194 38.68 -1.23 1.92
CA GLY A 194 39.35 -1.91 3.03
C GLY A 194 39.06 -3.42 3.02
N LEU A 195 37.79 -3.79 2.84
CA LEU A 195 37.34 -5.17 2.78
C LEU A 195 37.96 -5.97 1.62
N ASP A 196 37.96 -5.44 0.40
CA ASP A 196 38.56 -6.14 -0.75
C ASP A 196 40.07 -6.27 -0.63
N PHE A 197 40.76 -5.20 -0.22
CA PHE A 197 42.21 -5.24 -0.03
C PHE A 197 42.59 -6.27 1.04
N CYS A 198 41.92 -6.28 2.18
CA CYS A 198 42.17 -7.28 3.23
C CYS A 198 41.84 -8.72 2.77
N VAL A 199 40.82 -8.91 1.93
CA VAL A 199 40.56 -10.22 1.27
C VAL A 199 41.72 -10.61 0.35
N ARG A 200 42.28 -9.68 -0.43
CA ARG A 200 43.47 -9.95 -1.26
C ARG A 200 44.73 -10.22 -0.43
N VAL A 201 44.93 -9.54 0.69
CA VAL A 201 45.99 -9.83 1.68
C VAL A 201 45.86 -11.25 2.22
N ARG A 202 44.66 -11.66 2.65
CA ARG A 202 44.38 -13.05 3.08
C ARG A 202 44.63 -14.07 1.98
N LEU A 203 44.21 -13.77 0.74
CA LEU A 203 44.45 -14.64 -0.43
C LEU A 203 45.93 -14.71 -0.83
N ALA A 204 46.74 -13.70 -0.51
CA ALA A 204 48.19 -13.69 -0.71
C ALA A 204 48.98 -14.37 0.44
N GLY A 205 48.28 -15.02 1.39
CA GLY A 205 48.87 -15.82 2.47
C GLY A 205 49.13 -15.08 3.78
N SER A 206 48.81 -13.78 3.88
CA SER A 206 49.12 -12.96 5.05
C SER A 206 47.91 -12.78 5.99
N ARG A 207 48.17 -12.53 7.28
CA ARG A 207 47.15 -12.22 8.28
C ARG A 207 46.80 -10.73 8.33
N VAL A 208 45.56 -10.46 8.73
CA VAL A 208 44.95 -9.14 8.90
C VAL A 208 44.45 -9.06 10.35
N VAL A 209 45.07 -8.22 11.17
CA VAL A 209 44.73 -8.15 12.60
C VAL A 209 44.06 -6.83 12.95
N LEU A 210 43.18 -6.91 13.93
CA LEU A 210 42.65 -5.81 14.69
C LEU A 210 43.57 -5.55 15.89
N VAL A 211 43.77 -4.28 16.24
CA VAL A 211 44.56 -3.85 17.41
C VAL A 211 43.68 -2.94 18.28
N PRO A 212 42.86 -3.50 19.19
CA PRO A 212 41.88 -2.73 19.96
C PRO A 212 42.50 -1.62 20.84
N ALA A 213 43.76 -1.79 21.26
CA ALA A 213 44.54 -0.81 22.01
C ALA A 213 45.05 0.37 21.17
N ALA A 214 45.08 0.26 19.83
CA ALA A 214 45.36 1.39 18.95
C ALA A 214 44.03 2.09 18.62
N ARG A 215 43.86 3.32 19.11
CA ARG A 215 42.60 4.08 18.97
C ARG A 215 42.76 5.26 18.03
N VAL A 216 41.77 5.47 17.16
CA VAL A 216 41.73 6.58 16.18
C VAL A 216 40.33 7.20 16.18
N GLY A 217 40.26 8.50 16.43
CA GLY A 217 39.00 9.27 16.31
C GLY A 217 38.63 9.47 14.85
N PHE A 218 37.38 9.15 14.49
CA PHE A 218 36.90 9.16 13.10
C PHE A 218 35.66 10.05 12.94
N ALA A 219 35.74 11.09 12.09
CA ALA A 219 34.62 12.01 11.84
C ALA A 219 33.66 11.54 10.72
N ALA A 220 34.13 10.64 9.84
CA ALA A 220 33.40 10.16 8.67
C ALA A 220 32.90 11.30 7.73
N ASP A 221 33.82 12.19 7.35
CA ASP A 221 33.61 13.21 6.30
C ASP A 221 33.32 12.55 4.94
N GLY A 222 33.91 11.37 4.72
CA GLY A 222 33.76 10.58 3.50
C GLY A 222 35.05 10.49 2.66
N VAL A 223 36.21 10.65 3.30
CA VAL A 223 37.51 10.49 2.65
C VAL A 223 37.94 9.03 2.72
N ALA A 224 38.37 8.53 3.88
CA ALA A 224 38.68 7.12 4.10
C ALA A 224 37.41 6.31 4.45
N GLY A 225 36.51 6.16 3.48
CA GLY A 225 35.24 5.42 3.61
C GLY A 225 33.98 6.28 3.45
N PRO A 226 32.78 5.76 3.76
CA PRO A 226 31.51 6.41 3.44
C PRO A 226 31.07 7.48 4.46
N SER A 227 30.79 8.69 3.98
CA SER A 227 30.29 9.81 4.81
C SER A 227 28.97 9.49 5.54
N ARG A 228 28.92 9.72 6.86
CA ARG A 228 27.72 9.42 7.68
C ARG A 228 26.62 10.49 7.63
N SER A 229 26.68 11.43 6.69
CA SER A 229 25.66 12.48 6.54
C SER A 229 24.23 11.93 6.38
N THR A 230 23.34 12.28 7.30
CA THR A 230 21.93 11.83 7.37
C THR A 230 21.04 12.39 6.24
N LYS A 231 21.57 13.28 5.39
CA LYS A 231 20.87 13.84 4.22
C LYS A 231 20.35 12.72 3.31
N GLY A 232 19.05 12.74 2.99
CA GLY A 232 18.39 11.66 2.21
C GLY A 232 19.03 11.37 0.84
N ARG A 233 19.61 12.40 0.19
CA ARG A 233 20.40 12.24 -1.05
C ARG A 233 21.64 11.37 -0.83
N ASN A 234 22.37 11.57 0.27
CA ASN A 234 23.53 10.75 0.64
C ASN A 234 23.10 9.30 0.93
N ARG A 235 22.03 9.09 1.72
CA ARG A 235 21.54 7.73 2.02
C ARG A 235 21.15 6.94 0.76
N ARG A 236 20.54 7.58 -0.24
CA ARG A 236 20.26 6.95 -1.56
C ARG A 236 21.56 6.66 -2.36
N ARG A 237 22.52 7.60 -2.38
CA ARG A 237 23.83 7.41 -3.03
C ARG A 237 24.60 6.23 -2.42
N LEU A 238 24.74 6.21 -1.10
CA LEU A 238 25.47 5.16 -0.36
C LEU A 238 24.80 3.80 -0.48
N PHE A 239 23.47 3.73 -0.52
CA PHE A 239 22.76 2.48 -0.80
C PHE A 239 23.15 1.91 -2.18
N ARG A 240 23.12 2.74 -3.23
CA ARG A 240 23.54 2.36 -4.59
C ARG A 240 25.02 1.93 -4.62
N VAL A 241 25.91 2.68 -3.97
CA VAL A 241 27.36 2.37 -3.94
C VAL A 241 27.65 1.07 -3.18
N ARG A 242 27.11 0.89 -1.95
CA ARG A 242 27.19 -0.38 -1.19
C ARG A 242 26.69 -1.57 -2.03
N ARG A 243 25.62 -1.39 -2.80
CA ARG A 243 25.08 -2.46 -3.65
C ARG A 243 25.93 -2.74 -4.89
N ALA A 244 26.44 -1.71 -5.56
CA ALA A 244 27.35 -1.86 -6.70
C ALA A 244 28.67 -2.54 -6.27
N ALA A 245 29.24 -2.13 -5.12
CA ALA A 245 30.42 -2.76 -4.53
C ALA A 245 30.20 -4.25 -4.24
N GLN A 246 29.08 -4.62 -3.60
CA GLN A 246 28.73 -6.03 -3.37
C GLN A 246 28.64 -6.83 -4.68
N LEU A 247 28.00 -6.27 -5.72
CA LEU A 247 27.84 -6.95 -7.00
C LEU A 247 29.18 -7.07 -7.74
N HIS A 248 30.02 -6.04 -7.72
CA HIS A 248 31.38 -6.06 -8.24
C HIS A 248 32.22 -7.16 -7.59
N ARG A 249 32.31 -7.22 -6.25
CA ARG A 249 33.02 -8.32 -5.55
C ARG A 249 32.44 -9.70 -5.86
N ARG A 250 31.11 -9.84 -6.00
CA ARG A 250 30.49 -11.11 -6.41
C ARG A 250 30.99 -11.55 -7.78
N MET A 251 31.17 -10.62 -8.72
CA MET A 251 31.71 -10.91 -10.05
C MET A 251 33.24 -11.12 -10.03
N ALA A 252 33.97 -10.41 -9.17
CA ALA A 252 35.42 -10.54 -9.02
C ALA A 252 35.84 -11.87 -8.36
N TYR A 253 35.10 -12.34 -7.35
CA TYR A 253 35.47 -13.52 -6.56
C TYR A 253 34.93 -14.85 -7.10
N ALA A 254 34.01 -14.82 -8.08
CA ALA A 254 33.40 -16.03 -8.64
C ALA A 254 34.41 -16.93 -9.37
N PRO A 255 34.25 -18.27 -9.35
CA PRO A 255 34.88 -19.16 -10.33
C PRO A 255 34.57 -18.72 -11.77
N ALA A 256 35.48 -18.90 -12.72
CA ALA A 256 35.32 -18.38 -14.09
C ALA A 256 34.02 -18.85 -14.76
N ALA A 257 33.71 -20.15 -14.66
CA ALA A 257 32.47 -20.74 -15.19
C ALA A 257 31.18 -20.19 -14.55
N ALA A 258 31.24 -19.60 -13.35
CA ALA A 258 30.08 -19.01 -12.68
C ALA A 258 29.84 -17.54 -13.07
N VAL A 259 30.78 -16.88 -13.78
CA VAL A 259 30.66 -15.47 -14.16
C VAL A 259 29.49 -15.21 -15.12
N PRO A 260 29.27 -15.99 -16.21
CA PRO A 260 28.12 -15.78 -17.10
C PRO A 260 26.77 -15.96 -16.36
N LEU A 261 26.65 -17.00 -15.53
CA LEU A 261 25.47 -17.24 -14.70
C LEU A 261 25.22 -16.11 -13.71
N HIS A 262 26.28 -15.56 -13.09
CA HIS A 262 26.15 -14.42 -12.20
C HIS A 262 25.77 -13.13 -12.95
N TRP A 263 26.32 -12.88 -14.13
CA TRP A 263 25.98 -11.75 -15.01
C TRP A 263 24.52 -11.79 -15.43
N LEU A 264 24.06 -12.91 -16.00
CA LEU A 264 22.64 -13.15 -16.35
C LEU A 264 21.72 -12.97 -15.14
N SER A 265 22.16 -13.35 -13.93
CA SER A 265 21.38 -13.17 -12.70
C SER A 265 21.25 -11.72 -12.21
N LEU A 266 22.08 -10.77 -12.67
CA LEU A 266 22.15 -9.42 -12.10
C LEU A 266 20.81 -8.66 -12.18
N VAL A 267 20.23 -8.57 -13.38
CA VAL A 267 19.00 -7.80 -13.60
C VAL A 267 17.76 -8.53 -13.05
N PRO A 268 17.53 -9.85 -13.28
CA PRO A 268 16.40 -10.58 -12.69
C PRO A 268 16.41 -10.55 -11.16
N LEU A 269 17.57 -10.73 -10.51
CA LEU A 269 17.66 -10.62 -9.05
C LEU A 269 17.49 -9.19 -8.56
N ALA A 270 17.84 -8.17 -9.34
CA ALA A 270 17.57 -6.78 -8.99
C ALA A 270 16.08 -6.44 -9.09
N ILE A 271 15.35 -6.98 -10.07
CA ILE A 271 13.88 -6.87 -10.18
C ILE A 271 13.21 -7.58 -8.99
N ALA A 272 13.52 -8.86 -8.75
CA ALA A 272 12.98 -9.62 -7.63
C ALA A 272 13.28 -8.98 -6.26
N ARG A 273 14.48 -8.41 -6.10
CA ARG A 273 14.84 -7.67 -4.89
C ARG A 273 14.17 -6.30 -4.81
N SER A 274 13.85 -5.65 -5.94
CA SER A 274 13.10 -4.39 -5.97
C SER A 274 11.64 -4.60 -5.53
N LEU A 275 11.01 -5.69 -5.96
CA LEU A 275 9.72 -6.14 -5.42
C LEU A 275 9.83 -6.39 -3.90
N ALA A 276 10.90 -7.07 -3.45
CA ALA A 276 11.15 -7.26 -2.03
C ALA A 276 11.45 -5.94 -1.27
N ARG A 277 11.95 -4.87 -1.91
CA ARG A 277 12.08 -3.52 -1.33
C ARG A 277 10.74 -2.81 -1.24
N LEU A 278 9.89 -2.94 -2.25
CA LEU A 278 8.52 -2.41 -2.27
C LEU A 278 7.69 -3.00 -1.12
N VAL A 279 7.73 -4.34 -0.97
CA VAL A 279 7.12 -5.07 0.15
C VAL A 279 7.70 -4.61 1.50
N ARG A 280 9.01 -4.30 1.60
CA ARG A 280 9.64 -3.73 2.81
C ARG A 280 9.37 -2.23 3.03
N LYS A 281 8.56 -1.59 2.18
CA LYS A 281 8.23 -0.16 2.21
C LYS A 281 9.44 0.77 2.00
N GLU A 282 10.41 0.28 1.22
CA GLU A 282 11.65 0.96 0.82
C GLU A 282 11.66 1.37 -0.68
N PRO A 283 10.61 1.95 -1.30
CA PRO A 283 10.60 2.18 -2.76
C PRO A 283 11.73 3.12 -3.22
N GLY A 284 12.18 4.04 -2.37
CA GLY A 284 13.35 4.90 -2.64
C GLY A 284 14.69 4.16 -2.74
N ALA A 285 14.73 2.84 -2.51
CA ALA A 285 15.89 1.98 -2.73
C ALA A 285 15.85 1.26 -4.10
N ILE A 286 14.68 1.14 -4.75
CA ILE A 286 14.49 0.39 -6.00
C ILE A 286 15.42 0.90 -7.11
N ILE A 287 15.41 2.20 -7.37
CA ILE A 287 16.28 2.85 -8.36
C ILE A 287 17.77 2.60 -8.03
N GLY A 288 18.14 2.52 -6.74
CA GLY A 288 19.51 2.23 -6.31
C GLY A 288 19.90 0.76 -6.46
N GLU A 289 18.96 -0.18 -6.33
CA GLU A 289 19.15 -1.62 -6.50
C GLU A 289 19.27 -1.97 -8.00
N LEU A 290 18.41 -1.39 -8.85
CA LEU A 290 18.47 -1.53 -10.32
C LEU A 290 19.69 -0.82 -10.93
N ALA A 291 19.95 0.45 -10.60
CA ALA A 291 21.09 1.17 -11.15
C ALA A 291 22.44 0.57 -10.74
N ALA A 292 22.54 -0.05 -9.56
CA ALA A 292 23.71 -0.83 -9.17
C ALA A 292 23.88 -2.09 -10.05
N ALA A 293 22.80 -2.82 -10.34
CA ALA A 293 22.84 -4.01 -11.17
C ALA A 293 23.23 -3.70 -12.62
N PHE A 294 22.62 -2.69 -13.25
CA PHE A 294 23.01 -2.25 -14.60
C PHE A 294 24.45 -1.72 -14.65
N ALA A 295 24.88 -0.92 -13.67
CA ALA A 295 26.25 -0.41 -13.62
C ALA A 295 27.29 -1.54 -13.51
N THR A 296 27.03 -2.60 -12.71
CA THR A 296 27.91 -3.78 -12.67
C THR A 296 27.80 -4.63 -13.95
N ALA A 297 26.62 -4.77 -14.54
CA ALA A 297 26.41 -5.59 -15.74
C ALA A 297 27.18 -5.06 -16.97
N PHE A 298 27.30 -3.74 -17.10
CA PHE A 298 28.02 -3.11 -18.22
C PHE A 298 29.49 -2.75 -17.91
N ASN A 299 29.92 -2.70 -16.65
CA ASN A 299 31.33 -2.45 -16.29
C ASN A 299 32.18 -3.74 -16.26
N ALA A 300 32.27 -4.40 -17.42
CA ALA A 300 33.07 -5.60 -17.61
C ALA A 300 34.59 -5.37 -17.45
N VAL A 301 35.08 -4.15 -17.76
CA VAL A 301 36.51 -3.80 -17.70
C VAL A 301 37.02 -3.82 -16.26
N SER A 302 36.34 -3.12 -15.33
CA SER A 302 36.73 -3.12 -13.91
C SER A 302 36.58 -4.52 -13.29
N THR A 303 35.54 -5.26 -13.66
CA THR A 303 35.37 -6.66 -13.21
C THR A 303 36.55 -7.53 -13.66
N THR A 304 36.96 -7.45 -14.92
CA THR A 304 38.03 -8.30 -15.47
C THR A 304 39.42 -7.90 -15.01
N SER A 305 39.69 -6.62 -14.76
CA SER A 305 40.96 -6.17 -14.15
C SER A 305 41.09 -6.67 -12.71
N ALA A 306 40.04 -6.53 -11.88
CA ALA A 306 40.03 -7.04 -10.50
C ALA A 306 40.26 -8.57 -10.46
N ARG A 307 39.60 -9.34 -11.34
CA ARG A 307 39.82 -10.79 -11.49
C ARG A 307 41.27 -11.13 -11.84
N ARG A 308 41.90 -10.38 -12.75
CA ARG A 308 43.31 -10.56 -13.14
C ARG A 308 44.27 -10.21 -11.99
N ALA A 309 43.99 -9.14 -11.25
CA ALA A 309 44.80 -8.74 -10.08
C ALA A 309 44.76 -9.80 -8.97
N ILE A 310 43.59 -10.34 -8.65
CA ILE A 310 43.44 -11.47 -7.72
C ILE A 310 44.20 -12.70 -8.25
N ALA A 311 44.02 -13.07 -9.51
CA ALA A 311 44.65 -14.26 -10.08
C ALA A 311 46.20 -14.21 -10.06
N ARG A 312 46.80 -13.01 -10.20
CA ARG A 312 48.26 -12.80 -10.13
C ARG A 312 48.85 -12.87 -8.72
N SER A 313 48.05 -12.56 -7.69
CA SER A 313 48.53 -12.35 -6.30
C SER A 313 48.07 -13.42 -5.31
N LYS A 314 47.10 -14.26 -5.71
CA LYS A 314 46.52 -15.32 -4.89
C LYS A 314 47.47 -16.51 -4.72
N VAL A 315 47.91 -16.72 -3.48
CA VAL A 315 48.66 -17.90 -3.03
C VAL A 315 47.72 -18.97 -2.47
N VAL A 316 46.69 -18.59 -1.70
CA VAL A 316 45.76 -19.52 -1.02
C VAL A 316 44.34 -19.48 -1.60
N GLY A 317 43.59 -20.55 -1.41
CA GLY A 317 42.19 -20.64 -1.84
C GLY A 317 41.23 -19.77 -1.01
N PHE A 318 40.08 -19.40 -1.58
CA PHE A 318 38.99 -18.73 -0.85
C PHE A 318 38.46 -19.53 0.37
N ALA A 319 38.81 -20.81 0.49
CA ALA A 319 38.58 -21.61 1.70
C ALA A 319 39.23 -21.01 2.94
N ALA A 320 40.44 -20.43 2.84
CA ALA A 320 41.12 -19.75 3.95
C ALA A 320 40.35 -18.50 4.46
N VAL A 321 39.51 -17.92 3.61
CA VAL A 321 38.66 -16.76 3.92
C VAL A 321 37.31 -17.19 4.52
N LYS A 322 36.91 -18.46 4.38
CA LYS A 322 35.59 -18.98 4.80
C LYS A 322 35.30 -18.85 6.31
N PRO A 323 36.23 -19.13 7.24
CA PRO A 323 35.96 -19.02 8.68
C PRO A 323 35.71 -17.59 9.15
N LEU A 324 36.28 -16.59 8.46
CA LEU A 324 36.17 -15.17 8.80
C LEU A 324 34.90 -14.50 8.22
N ARG A 325 33.90 -15.30 7.82
CA ARG A 325 32.62 -14.82 7.24
C ARG A 325 31.48 -15.07 8.21
N ILE A 326 30.71 -14.02 8.51
CA ILE A 326 29.55 -14.09 9.42
C ILE A 326 28.46 -14.99 8.80
N PRO A 327 28.09 -16.12 9.42
CA PRO A 327 27.01 -16.99 8.96
C PRO A 327 25.65 -16.29 8.87
N HIS A 328 24.80 -16.73 7.95
CA HIS A 328 23.44 -16.20 7.82
C HIS A 328 22.53 -16.49 9.03
N ALA A 329 22.94 -17.36 9.98
CA ALA A 329 22.26 -17.51 11.27
C ALA A 329 22.52 -16.30 12.19
N GLU A 330 23.78 -15.96 12.41
CA GLU A 330 24.21 -14.79 13.19
C GLU A 330 23.74 -13.47 12.56
N GLU A 331 23.86 -13.31 11.23
CA GLU A 331 23.35 -12.14 10.50
C GLU A 331 21.83 -11.95 10.71
N ARG A 332 21.07 -13.05 10.86
CA ARG A 332 19.64 -13.01 11.20
C ARG A 332 19.42 -12.69 12.68
N ARG A 333 20.20 -13.27 13.61
CA ARG A 333 20.12 -13.02 15.06
C ARG A 333 20.45 -11.57 15.41
N ALA A 334 21.57 -11.03 14.92
CA ALA A 334 21.95 -9.63 15.10
C ALA A 334 20.88 -8.66 14.55
N ARG A 335 20.29 -8.97 13.39
CA ARG A 335 19.17 -8.20 12.83
C ARG A 335 17.84 -8.39 13.56
N ALA A 336 17.65 -9.46 14.33
CA ALA A 336 16.51 -9.60 15.23
C ALA A 336 16.72 -8.71 16.46
N LEU A 337 17.87 -8.81 17.11
CA LEU A 337 18.24 -8.02 18.28
C LEU A 337 18.21 -6.50 18.01
N LYS A 338 18.81 -6.01 16.90
CA LYS A 338 18.73 -4.57 16.54
C LYS A 338 17.28 -4.12 16.27
N ARG A 339 16.40 -4.98 15.74
CA ARG A 339 14.95 -4.66 15.60
C ARG A 339 14.23 -4.66 16.95
N GLU A 340 14.58 -5.58 17.84
CA GLU A 340 13.97 -5.67 19.16
C GLU A 340 14.33 -4.45 20.03
N ALA A 341 15.59 -4.03 20.04
CA ALA A 341 16.03 -2.78 20.65
C ALA A 341 15.28 -1.56 20.07
N ALA A 342 15.09 -1.50 18.75
CA ALA A 342 14.30 -0.45 18.10
C ALA A 342 12.80 -0.53 18.45
N LEU A 343 12.24 -1.74 18.58
CA LEU A 343 10.85 -1.97 18.99
C LEU A 343 10.61 -1.62 20.45
N LEU A 344 11.56 -1.87 21.35
CA LEU A 344 11.50 -1.47 22.76
C LEU A 344 11.49 0.06 22.89
N ARG A 345 12.40 0.75 22.20
CA ARG A 345 12.40 2.23 22.10
C ARG A 345 11.06 2.77 21.58
N TYR A 346 10.40 2.07 20.66
CA TYR A 346 9.14 2.51 20.04
C TYR A 346 7.86 2.06 20.79
N ARG A 347 7.94 1.02 21.65
CA ARG A 347 6.80 0.52 22.43
C ARG A 347 6.34 1.52 23.49
N GLY A 348 7.24 2.37 24.00
CA GLY A 348 6.89 3.48 24.90
C GLY A 348 5.99 4.56 24.26
N GLU A 349 5.92 4.65 22.93
CA GLU A 349 5.13 5.69 22.23
C GLU A 349 3.82 5.19 21.60
N LYS A 350 3.61 3.88 21.46
CA LYS A 350 2.45 3.33 20.74
C LYS A 350 1.20 3.24 21.61
N LYS A 351 0.29 4.21 21.43
CA LYS A 351 -1.12 4.04 21.79
C LYS A 351 -1.75 2.93 20.95
N GLU A 352 -2.26 1.89 21.60
CA GLU A 352 -3.04 0.83 20.97
C GLU A 352 -4.44 1.32 20.58
N LEU A 353 -5.04 0.74 19.54
CA LEU A 353 -6.39 1.10 19.11
C LEU A 353 -7.46 0.73 20.15
N ARG A 354 -7.27 -0.39 20.88
CA ARG A 354 -8.21 -0.96 21.87
C ARG A 354 -9.62 -1.15 21.31
N PHE A 355 -9.77 -1.89 20.21
CA PHE A 355 -11.08 -2.12 19.56
C PHE A 355 -12.03 -2.96 20.43
N PHE A 356 -11.57 -4.13 20.89
CA PHE A 356 -12.34 -5.03 21.76
C PHE A 356 -12.59 -4.41 23.14
N SER A 357 -11.53 -4.06 23.87
CA SER A 357 -11.61 -3.47 25.22
C SER A 357 -12.09 -2.01 25.27
N GLY A 358 -12.27 -1.35 24.13
CA GLY A 358 -12.77 0.02 24.00
C GLY A 358 -14.19 0.13 23.43
N GLY A 359 -14.96 -0.95 23.45
CA GLY A 359 -16.38 -0.96 23.07
C GLY A 359 -16.66 -0.86 21.58
N GLY A 360 -15.65 -0.81 20.71
CA GLY A 360 -15.85 -0.72 19.25
C GLY A 360 -16.61 -1.92 18.68
N VAL A 361 -16.34 -3.11 19.20
CA VAL A 361 -17.08 -4.35 18.86
C VAL A 361 -18.57 -4.22 19.17
N TRP A 362 -18.93 -3.69 20.35
CA TRP A 362 -20.33 -3.54 20.75
C TRP A 362 -21.08 -2.54 19.87
N VAL A 363 -20.45 -1.44 19.45
CA VAL A 363 -21.07 -0.50 18.51
C VAL A 363 -21.33 -1.16 17.15
N VAL A 364 -20.36 -1.90 16.62
CA VAL A 364 -20.52 -2.63 15.36
C VAL A 364 -21.59 -3.73 15.49
N LEU A 365 -21.65 -4.44 16.61
CA LEU A 365 -22.66 -5.48 16.87
C LEU A 365 -24.07 -4.89 16.96
N VAL A 366 -24.28 -3.78 17.68
CA VAL A 366 -25.60 -3.11 17.76
C VAL A 366 -26.02 -2.59 16.39
N MET A 367 -25.10 -2.00 15.62
CA MET A 367 -25.38 -1.55 14.25
C MET A 367 -25.62 -2.73 13.29
N ALA A 368 -25.04 -3.91 13.53
CA ALA A 368 -25.35 -5.13 12.78
C ALA A 368 -26.74 -5.67 13.10
N VAL A 369 -27.15 -5.70 14.38
CA VAL A 369 -28.51 -6.10 14.79
C VAL A 369 -29.55 -5.17 14.17
N ILE A 370 -29.33 -3.85 14.19
CA ILE A 370 -30.21 -2.88 13.53
C ILE A 370 -30.19 -3.07 12.00
N GLY A 371 -29.02 -3.26 11.38
CA GLY A 371 -28.91 -3.51 9.94
C GLY A 371 -29.70 -4.74 9.48
N VAL A 372 -29.59 -5.85 10.22
CA VAL A 372 -30.38 -7.07 9.98
C VAL A 372 -31.88 -6.84 10.22
N ALA A 373 -32.26 -6.15 11.29
CA ALA A 373 -33.66 -5.87 11.63
C ALA A 373 -34.37 -4.98 10.60
N LEU A 374 -33.68 -3.98 10.03
CA LEU A 374 -34.22 -3.16 8.93
C LEU A 374 -34.20 -3.91 7.60
N SER A 375 -33.25 -4.83 7.40
CA SER A 375 -33.10 -5.61 6.15
C SER A 375 -33.89 -6.93 6.14
N VAL A 376 -34.84 -7.16 7.06
CA VAL A 376 -35.60 -8.42 7.16
C VAL A 376 -36.23 -8.86 5.82
N PRO A 377 -36.87 -7.98 5.01
CA PRO A 377 -37.42 -8.38 3.70
C PRO A 377 -36.38 -8.82 2.67
N LEU A 378 -35.09 -8.53 2.90
CA LEU A 378 -33.98 -8.91 2.03
C LEU A 378 -33.25 -10.18 2.50
N LEU A 379 -33.59 -10.73 3.67
CA LEU A 379 -32.99 -11.97 4.16
C LEU A 379 -33.43 -13.17 3.32
N GLY A 380 -32.47 -14.01 2.93
CA GLY A 380 -32.70 -15.13 2.00
C GLY A 380 -32.71 -14.75 0.52
N THR A 381 -32.75 -13.45 0.18
CA THR A 381 -32.57 -13.00 -1.20
C THR A 381 -31.12 -13.20 -1.66
N SER A 382 -30.91 -13.50 -2.94
CA SER A 382 -29.57 -13.70 -3.51
C SER A 382 -29.20 -12.68 -4.60
N VAL A 383 -30.18 -11.90 -5.05
CA VAL A 383 -30.04 -10.75 -5.95
C VAL A 383 -30.96 -9.63 -5.45
N LEU A 384 -30.51 -8.39 -5.55
CA LEU A 384 -31.33 -7.19 -5.33
C LEU A 384 -31.64 -6.49 -6.65
N THR A 385 -32.83 -5.91 -6.76
CA THR A 385 -33.29 -5.14 -7.92
C THR A 385 -33.96 -3.84 -7.47
N GLY A 386 -34.07 -2.88 -8.38
CA GLY A 386 -34.79 -1.61 -8.16
C GLY A 386 -33.89 -0.40 -7.93
N GLY A 387 -34.40 0.79 -8.23
CA GLY A 387 -33.59 2.01 -8.25
C GLY A 387 -32.54 1.96 -9.36
N SER A 388 -31.25 2.04 -9.03
CA SER A 388 -30.15 1.76 -9.98
C SER A 388 -29.42 0.43 -9.72
N LEU A 389 -30.06 -0.52 -9.01
CA LEU A 389 -29.61 -1.91 -8.90
C LEU A 389 -30.07 -2.77 -10.08
N LEU A 390 -29.10 -3.49 -10.65
CA LEU A 390 -29.26 -4.60 -11.59
C LEU A 390 -28.46 -5.81 -11.06
N PRO A 391 -28.76 -7.05 -11.50
CA PRO A 391 -27.87 -8.19 -11.29
C PRO A 391 -26.46 -7.91 -11.86
N LEU A 392 -25.45 -8.52 -11.26
CA LEU A 392 -24.10 -8.60 -11.83
C LEU A 392 -24.00 -9.79 -12.78
N SER A 393 -23.07 -9.71 -13.74
CA SER A 393 -22.80 -10.80 -14.68
C SER A 393 -22.48 -12.11 -13.96
N GLY A 394 -23.08 -13.21 -14.41
CA GLY A 394 -23.15 -14.48 -13.67
C GLY A 394 -21.84 -15.25 -13.45
N SER A 395 -20.70 -14.76 -13.97
CA SER A 395 -19.39 -15.36 -13.71
C SER A 395 -18.32 -14.29 -13.49
N VAL A 396 -17.31 -14.63 -12.69
CA VAL A 396 -16.18 -13.72 -12.40
C VAL A 396 -15.44 -13.31 -13.68
N ALA A 397 -15.31 -14.21 -14.66
CA ALA A 397 -14.69 -13.88 -15.96
C ALA A 397 -15.44 -12.75 -16.68
N ALA A 398 -16.76 -12.82 -16.76
CA ALA A 398 -17.59 -11.80 -17.40
C ALA A 398 -17.45 -10.42 -16.72
N LEU A 399 -17.38 -10.37 -15.38
CA LEU A 399 -17.13 -9.11 -14.66
C LEU A 399 -15.81 -8.45 -15.09
N TRP A 400 -14.74 -9.25 -15.21
CA TRP A 400 -13.41 -8.74 -15.57
C TRP A 400 -13.28 -8.44 -17.07
N ASP A 401 -14.06 -9.09 -17.92
CA ASP A 401 -14.16 -8.75 -19.35
C ASP A 401 -14.82 -7.38 -19.59
N HIS A 402 -15.68 -6.93 -18.68
CA HIS A 402 -16.22 -5.56 -18.70
C HIS A 402 -15.24 -4.50 -18.17
N VAL A 403 -14.08 -4.84 -17.58
CA VAL A 403 -13.11 -3.85 -17.06
C VAL A 403 -12.18 -3.29 -18.16
N GLY A 404 -11.82 -2.01 -18.05
CA GLY A 404 -10.78 -1.39 -18.89
C GLY A 404 -11.32 -0.83 -20.21
N TYR A 405 -11.09 -1.53 -21.33
CA TYR A 405 -11.49 -1.10 -22.67
C TYR A 405 -11.88 -2.32 -23.51
N GLY A 406 -13.02 -2.29 -24.21
CA GLY A 406 -13.52 -3.45 -24.94
C GLY A 406 -14.94 -3.27 -25.48
N TRP A 407 -15.61 -4.37 -25.82
CA TRP A 407 -17.03 -4.36 -26.17
C TRP A 407 -17.91 -3.93 -24.99
N ARG A 408 -19.01 -3.24 -25.30
CA ARG A 408 -20.08 -2.81 -24.39
C ARG A 408 -21.38 -3.34 -24.96
N ASP A 409 -21.97 -4.36 -24.35
CA ASP A 409 -23.15 -5.04 -24.90
C ASP A 409 -24.47 -4.42 -24.42
N ILE A 410 -24.60 -3.12 -24.62
CA ILE A 410 -25.76 -2.31 -24.21
C ILE A 410 -26.34 -1.56 -25.43
N GLY A 411 -27.66 -1.57 -25.57
CA GLY A 411 -28.36 -1.04 -26.75
C GLY A 411 -27.95 -1.77 -28.03
N LEU A 412 -27.41 -1.04 -29.00
CA LEU A 412 -26.90 -1.62 -30.26
C LEU A 412 -25.49 -2.23 -30.12
N GLY A 413 -24.81 -1.97 -29.00
CA GLY A 413 -23.43 -2.39 -28.75
C GLY A 413 -22.37 -1.48 -29.37
N PHE A 414 -21.26 -1.28 -28.65
CA PHE A 414 -20.13 -0.46 -29.13
C PHE A 414 -18.79 -0.90 -28.52
N VAL A 415 -17.67 -0.39 -29.06
CA VAL A 415 -16.33 -0.58 -28.47
C VAL A 415 -15.94 0.71 -27.72
N GLY A 416 -15.63 0.58 -26.43
CA GLY A 416 -15.28 1.73 -25.60
C GLY A 416 -14.72 1.38 -24.22
N ALA A 417 -14.37 2.44 -23.50
CA ALA A 417 -13.92 2.39 -22.12
C ALA A 417 -15.03 1.86 -21.20
N ALA A 418 -14.62 1.14 -20.17
CA ALA A 418 -15.48 0.83 -19.05
C ALA A 418 -15.68 2.07 -18.17
N ASP A 419 -16.81 2.13 -17.47
CA ASP A 419 -16.89 2.98 -16.28
C ASP A 419 -15.89 2.46 -15.23
N PRO A 420 -15.11 3.34 -14.57
CA PRO A 420 -14.26 2.99 -13.42
C PRO A 420 -14.96 2.13 -12.36
N PHE A 421 -16.27 2.29 -12.19
CA PHE A 421 -17.10 1.51 -11.27
C PHE A 421 -17.11 0.01 -11.57
N SER A 422 -17.01 -0.39 -12.85
CA SER A 422 -16.95 -1.82 -13.25
C SER A 422 -15.82 -2.57 -12.55
N ALA A 423 -14.66 -1.93 -12.32
CA ALA A 423 -13.54 -2.54 -11.61
C ALA A 423 -13.82 -2.72 -10.10
N VAL A 424 -14.62 -1.84 -9.50
CA VAL A 424 -15.08 -1.99 -8.11
C VAL A 424 -16.08 -3.14 -8.01
N LEU A 425 -17.04 -3.22 -8.96
CA LEU A 425 -18.01 -4.31 -9.05
C LEU A 425 -17.33 -5.66 -9.31
N ALA A 426 -16.33 -5.72 -10.20
CA ALA A 426 -15.56 -6.93 -10.48
C ALA A 426 -14.81 -7.43 -9.24
N VAL A 427 -14.21 -6.53 -8.46
CA VAL A 427 -13.56 -6.87 -7.18
C VAL A 427 -14.58 -7.36 -6.14
N LEU A 428 -15.75 -6.74 -6.03
CA LEU A 428 -16.81 -7.14 -5.10
C LEU A 428 -17.45 -8.49 -5.47
N GLY A 429 -17.86 -8.66 -6.72
CA GLY A 429 -18.44 -9.91 -7.23
C GLY A 429 -17.45 -11.08 -7.24
N SER A 430 -16.14 -10.82 -7.30
CA SER A 430 -15.11 -11.83 -7.09
C SER A 430 -15.09 -12.41 -5.66
N LEU A 431 -15.67 -11.73 -4.67
CA LEU A 431 -15.78 -12.24 -3.29
C LEU A 431 -16.84 -13.34 -3.18
N THR A 432 -17.94 -13.21 -3.92
CA THR A 432 -19.02 -14.22 -4.02
C THR A 432 -18.96 -14.94 -5.37
N PHE A 433 -17.79 -15.52 -5.68
CA PHE A 433 -17.47 -16.07 -7.01
C PHE A 433 -18.46 -17.11 -7.57
N TRP A 434 -19.24 -17.75 -6.70
CA TRP A 434 -20.31 -18.70 -7.06
C TRP A 434 -21.61 -18.02 -7.53
N GLN A 435 -21.83 -16.76 -7.12
CA GLN A 435 -22.97 -15.93 -7.50
C GLN A 435 -22.60 -14.44 -7.28
N PRO A 436 -22.03 -13.75 -8.29
CA PRO A 436 -21.50 -12.38 -8.11
C PRO A 436 -22.48 -11.36 -7.54
N SER A 437 -23.75 -11.40 -7.94
CA SER A 437 -24.81 -10.50 -7.44
C SER A 437 -25.00 -10.52 -5.93
N PHE A 438 -24.72 -11.65 -5.26
CA PHE A 438 -24.89 -11.79 -3.81
C PHE A 438 -23.96 -10.86 -3.01
N SER A 439 -22.84 -10.43 -3.60
CA SER A 439 -21.96 -9.41 -3.00
C SER A 439 -22.69 -8.10 -2.71
N LEU A 440 -23.67 -7.70 -3.52
CA LEU A 440 -24.48 -6.50 -3.30
C LEU A 440 -25.48 -6.71 -2.15
N THR A 441 -26.11 -7.88 -2.05
CA THR A 441 -26.99 -8.22 -0.92
C THR A 441 -26.23 -8.18 0.41
N ILE A 442 -25.00 -8.72 0.44
CA ILE A 442 -24.11 -8.63 1.61
C ILE A 442 -23.79 -7.17 1.94
N VAL A 443 -23.48 -6.32 0.95
CA VAL A 443 -23.20 -4.89 1.16
C VAL A 443 -24.40 -4.14 1.72
N TRP A 444 -25.63 -4.44 1.28
CA TRP A 444 -26.86 -3.85 1.81
C TRP A 444 -27.07 -4.21 3.29
N ILE A 445 -27.12 -5.51 3.61
CA ILE A 445 -27.35 -5.99 4.98
C ILE A 445 -26.23 -5.53 5.94
N ALA A 446 -24.99 -5.47 5.46
CA ALA A 446 -23.83 -5.06 6.25
C ALA A 446 -23.54 -3.54 6.22
N ALA A 447 -24.37 -2.71 5.57
CA ALA A 447 -24.08 -1.29 5.38
C ALA A 447 -23.88 -0.53 6.72
N LEU A 448 -24.83 -0.65 7.66
CA LEU A 448 -24.74 0.01 8.97
C LEU A 448 -23.52 -0.43 9.80
N PRO A 449 -23.25 -1.74 10.01
CA PRO A 449 -22.06 -2.15 10.77
C PRO A 449 -20.74 -1.82 10.07
N LEU A 450 -20.66 -1.85 8.74
CA LEU A 450 -19.45 -1.46 8.00
C LEU A 450 -19.19 0.06 8.09
N ALA A 451 -20.24 0.88 7.98
CA ALA A 451 -20.16 2.33 8.19
C ALA A 451 -19.68 2.64 9.62
N ALA A 452 -20.28 2.00 10.63
CA ALA A 452 -19.90 2.16 12.04
C ALA A 452 -18.45 1.72 12.31
N LEU A 453 -18.01 0.60 11.75
CA LEU A 453 -16.62 0.10 11.87
C LEU A 453 -15.62 1.11 11.28
N GLY A 454 -15.88 1.57 10.06
CA GLY A 454 -15.05 2.57 9.38
C GLY A 454 -14.96 3.87 10.16
N ALA A 455 -16.10 4.40 10.64
CA ALA A 455 -16.17 5.64 11.39
C ALA A 455 -15.55 5.54 12.80
N TRP A 456 -15.70 4.42 13.52
CA TRP A 456 -15.02 4.20 14.80
C TRP A 456 -13.49 4.23 14.62
N ILE A 457 -13.00 3.57 13.56
CA ILE A 457 -11.59 3.54 13.21
C ILE A 457 -11.10 4.92 12.77
N ALA A 458 -11.86 5.65 11.95
CA ALA A 458 -11.57 7.05 11.58
C ALA A 458 -11.48 7.98 12.81
N ALA A 459 -12.46 7.90 13.72
CA ALA A 459 -12.53 8.70 14.93
C ALA A 459 -11.33 8.50 15.87
N SER A 460 -10.62 7.36 15.78
CA SER A 460 -9.36 7.14 16.50
C SER A 460 -8.23 8.13 16.14
N ARG A 461 -8.35 8.84 15.02
CA ARG A 461 -7.42 9.93 14.62
C ARG A 461 -7.78 11.28 15.22
N VAL A 462 -9.04 11.42 15.65
CA VAL A 462 -9.61 12.65 16.19
C VAL A 462 -9.54 12.65 17.72
N THR A 463 -9.91 11.54 18.35
CA THR A 463 -10.05 11.43 19.81
C THR A 463 -9.52 10.11 20.39
N ASP A 464 -8.93 10.19 21.58
CA ASP A 464 -8.54 9.03 22.40
C ASP A 464 -9.71 8.47 23.23
N ARG A 465 -10.80 9.23 23.41
CA ARG A 465 -11.93 8.81 24.27
C ARG A 465 -12.84 7.82 23.54
N MET A 466 -12.91 6.59 24.03
CA MET A 466 -13.71 5.49 23.47
C MET A 466 -15.18 5.86 23.25
N GLY A 467 -15.86 6.45 24.24
CA GLY A 467 -17.25 6.87 24.11
C GLY A 467 -17.49 7.88 22.97
N LEU A 468 -16.56 8.80 22.72
CA LEU A 468 -16.68 9.75 21.60
C LEU A 468 -16.43 9.11 20.24
N ARG A 469 -15.66 8.00 20.16
CA ARG A 469 -15.57 7.17 18.95
C ARG A 469 -16.86 6.39 18.70
N ALA A 470 -17.53 5.94 19.76
CA ALA A 470 -18.84 5.30 19.66
C ALA A 470 -19.90 6.30 19.15
N THR A 471 -19.97 7.51 19.73
CA THR A 471 -20.83 8.60 19.21
C THR A 471 -20.56 8.88 17.74
N ALA A 472 -19.29 9.03 17.34
CA ALA A 472 -18.91 9.26 15.95
C ALA A 472 -19.39 8.15 15.01
N ALA A 473 -19.25 6.89 15.43
CA ALA A 473 -19.60 5.71 14.65
C ALA A 473 -21.11 5.55 14.46
N VAL A 474 -21.91 5.77 15.51
CA VAL A 474 -23.38 5.71 15.43
C VAL A 474 -23.91 6.87 14.59
N VAL A 475 -23.45 8.10 14.82
CA VAL A 475 -23.92 9.28 14.06
C VAL A 475 -23.53 9.20 12.58
N TRP A 476 -22.41 8.56 12.25
CA TRP A 476 -22.06 8.27 10.85
C TRP A 476 -22.92 7.17 10.24
N ALA A 477 -23.11 6.03 10.93
CA ALA A 477 -23.94 4.94 10.42
C ALA A 477 -25.41 5.34 10.22
N LEU A 478 -25.91 6.31 11.00
CA LEU A 478 -27.26 6.88 10.87
C LEU A 478 -27.32 8.13 9.98
N ALA A 479 -26.33 8.38 9.13
CA ALA A 479 -26.35 9.51 8.21
C ALA A 479 -27.44 9.34 7.11
N PRO A 480 -28.26 10.38 6.82
CA PRO A 480 -29.34 10.30 5.84
C PRO A 480 -28.90 9.86 4.44
N SER A 481 -27.70 10.28 4.00
CA SER A 481 -27.18 9.92 2.67
C SER A 481 -26.86 8.43 2.52
N LEU A 482 -26.59 7.69 3.61
CA LEU A 482 -26.44 6.23 3.55
C LEU A 482 -27.81 5.56 3.39
N LEU A 483 -28.77 5.92 4.25
CA LEU A 483 -30.10 5.31 4.28
C LEU A 483 -30.88 5.56 2.98
N LEU A 484 -30.84 6.78 2.44
CA LEU A 484 -31.49 7.10 1.17
C LEU A 484 -30.77 6.47 -0.03
N GLY A 485 -29.46 6.24 0.06
CA GLY A 485 -28.73 5.42 -0.92
C GLY A 485 -29.20 3.94 -0.93
N LEU A 486 -29.51 3.39 0.24
CA LEU A 486 -30.03 2.02 0.39
C LEU A 486 -31.47 1.89 -0.12
N GLN A 487 -32.35 2.85 0.18
CA GLN A 487 -33.76 2.86 -0.27
C GLN A 487 -33.92 3.07 -1.78
N THR A 488 -33.14 3.99 -2.36
CA THR A 488 -33.21 4.36 -3.78
C THR A 488 -32.33 3.48 -4.68
N GLY A 489 -31.77 2.40 -4.12
CA GLY A 489 -31.02 1.42 -4.89
C GLY A 489 -29.74 1.97 -5.54
N ARG A 490 -28.99 2.84 -4.86
CA ARG A 490 -27.78 3.50 -5.41
C ARG A 490 -26.49 2.87 -4.88
N PRO A 491 -25.93 1.81 -5.52
CA PRO A 491 -24.76 1.10 -5.00
C PRO A 491 -23.49 1.95 -4.98
N SER A 492 -23.33 2.82 -5.98
CA SER A 492 -22.30 3.86 -6.06
C SER A 492 -22.27 4.75 -4.80
N ALA A 493 -23.43 5.29 -4.42
CA ALA A 493 -23.61 6.12 -3.23
C ALA A 493 -23.27 5.39 -1.92
N VAL A 494 -23.81 4.18 -1.74
CA VAL A 494 -23.57 3.36 -0.54
C VAL A 494 -22.08 3.05 -0.39
N LEU A 495 -21.41 2.63 -1.47
CA LEU A 495 -19.97 2.31 -1.44
C LEU A 495 -19.09 3.53 -1.12
N VAL A 496 -19.40 4.72 -1.65
CA VAL A 496 -18.72 5.98 -1.27
C VAL A 496 -18.82 6.22 0.24
N HIS A 497 -20.02 6.07 0.80
CA HIS A 497 -20.25 6.28 2.22
C HIS A 497 -19.51 5.25 3.09
N LEU A 498 -19.39 4.00 2.63
CA LEU A 498 -18.58 2.99 3.31
C LEU A 498 -17.06 3.27 3.21
N LEU A 499 -16.58 3.82 2.09
CA LEU A 499 -15.14 4.05 1.82
C LEU A 499 -14.57 5.31 2.50
N LEU A 500 -15.36 6.39 2.59
CA LEU A 500 -14.90 7.72 3.07
C LEU A 500 -14.18 7.71 4.45
N PRO A 501 -14.66 7.00 5.49
CA PRO A 501 -13.96 6.96 6.78
C PRO A 501 -12.58 6.28 6.70
N TRP A 502 -12.45 5.22 5.90
CA TRP A 502 -11.18 4.53 5.68
C TRP A 502 -10.20 5.40 4.89
N LEU A 503 -10.70 6.13 3.89
CA LEU A 503 -9.92 7.08 3.10
C LEU A 503 -9.32 8.18 4.01
N PHE A 504 -10.12 8.74 4.92
CA PHE A 504 -9.64 9.68 5.94
C PHE A 504 -8.61 9.03 6.90
N PHE A 505 -8.91 7.85 7.44
CA PHE A 505 -8.01 7.15 8.37
C PHE A 505 -6.62 6.86 7.77
N ALA A 506 -6.58 6.46 6.49
CA ALA A 506 -5.35 6.24 5.73
C ALA A 506 -4.66 7.57 5.39
N GLY A 507 -5.40 8.55 4.87
CA GLY A 507 -4.88 9.83 4.38
C GLY A 507 -4.15 10.62 5.45
N VAL A 508 -4.70 10.70 6.67
CA VAL A 508 -4.06 11.34 7.84
C VAL A 508 -2.68 10.73 8.18
N SER A 509 -2.40 9.49 7.76
CA SER A 509 -1.13 8.80 7.97
C SER A 509 -0.20 8.77 6.75
N ALA A 510 -0.68 9.14 5.57
CA ALA A 510 0.03 8.91 4.31
C ALA A 510 1.37 9.66 4.20
N SER A 511 1.44 10.89 4.69
CA SER A 511 2.70 11.65 4.76
C SER A 511 3.75 10.94 5.64
N ARG A 512 3.33 10.12 6.61
CA ARG A 512 4.17 9.40 7.56
C ARG A 512 4.58 8.00 7.08
N SER A 513 3.70 7.28 6.39
CA SER A 513 3.93 5.89 5.95
C SER A 513 3.59 5.66 4.47
N TRP A 514 4.50 4.98 3.74
CA TRP A 514 4.26 4.54 2.37
C TRP A 514 3.06 3.58 2.25
N ALA A 515 2.84 2.71 3.25
CA ALA A 515 1.69 1.82 3.24
C ALA A 515 0.38 2.59 3.36
N ALA A 516 0.31 3.56 4.28
CA ALA A 516 -0.85 4.44 4.39
C ALA A 516 -1.09 5.26 3.11
N ALA A 517 -0.04 5.77 2.47
CA ALA A 517 -0.16 6.47 1.19
C ALA A 517 -0.71 5.57 0.07
N ALA A 518 -0.26 4.32 0.00
CA ALA A 518 -0.75 3.35 -0.97
C ALA A 518 -2.22 2.96 -0.71
N THR A 519 -2.59 2.68 0.55
CA THR A 519 -3.99 2.44 0.95
C THR A 519 -4.87 3.65 0.63
N THR A 520 -4.40 4.87 0.91
CA THR A 520 -5.13 6.11 0.56
C THR A 520 -5.37 6.21 -0.94
N ALA A 521 -4.38 5.90 -1.76
CA ALA A 521 -4.49 5.97 -3.22
C ALA A 521 -5.46 4.94 -3.80
N ILE A 522 -5.46 3.70 -3.29
CA ILE A 522 -6.43 2.66 -3.68
C ILE A 522 -7.84 3.07 -3.24
N LEU A 523 -8.01 3.54 -2.00
CA LEU A 523 -9.32 3.99 -1.49
C LEU A 523 -9.81 5.24 -2.22
N ALA A 524 -8.93 6.16 -2.61
CA ALA A 524 -9.29 7.34 -3.39
C ALA A 524 -9.73 6.95 -4.81
N ALA A 525 -9.03 6.00 -5.45
CA ALA A 525 -9.42 5.48 -6.75
C ALA A 525 -10.78 4.77 -6.69
N ALA A 526 -11.03 3.93 -5.68
CA ALA A 526 -12.33 3.29 -5.47
C ALA A 526 -13.45 4.30 -5.15
N THR A 527 -13.18 5.29 -4.29
CA THR A 527 -14.17 6.34 -3.94
C THR A 527 -14.54 7.16 -5.17
N LEU A 528 -13.54 7.57 -5.97
CA LEU A 528 -13.76 8.32 -7.20
C LEU A 528 -14.46 7.47 -8.27
N ALA A 529 -14.13 6.18 -8.37
CA ALA A 529 -14.79 5.24 -9.26
C ALA A 529 -16.27 5.01 -8.90
N CYS A 530 -16.67 5.23 -7.65
CA CYS A 530 -18.06 5.16 -7.21
C CYS A 530 -18.80 6.51 -7.32
N ALA A 531 -18.14 7.65 -7.04
CA ALA A 531 -18.68 8.99 -7.32
C ALA A 531 -17.59 9.91 -7.90
N PRO A 532 -17.52 10.04 -9.23
CA PRO A 532 -16.55 10.90 -9.90
C PRO A 532 -16.68 12.38 -9.52
N SER A 533 -17.89 12.81 -9.14
CA SER A 533 -18.24 14.13 -8.62
C SER A 533 -17.47 14.56 -7.36
N LEU A 534 -16.91 13.62 -6.59
CA LEU A 534 -15.99 13.92 -5.48
C LEU A 534 -14.57 14.33 -5.94
N GLY A 535 -14.26 14.21 -7.24
CA GLY A 535 -12.94 14.52 -7.82
C GLY A 535 -12.39 15.90 -7.44
N PRO A 536 -13.11 17.00 -7.71
CA PRO A 536 -12.65 18.35 -7.34
C PRO A 536 -12.34 18.48 -5.84
N ALA A 537 -13.17 17.90 -4.97
CA ALA A 537 -12.95 17.91 -3.53
C ALA A 537 -11.69 17.12 -3.13
N LEU A 538 -11.52 15.91 -3.65
CA LEU A 538 -10.35 15.07 -3.36
C LEU A 538 -9.05 15.71 -3.90
N ILE A 539 -9.10 16.41 -5.03
CA ILE A 539 -7.96 17.18 -5.58
C ILE A 539 -7.58 18.34 -4.65
N VAL A 540 -8.55 19.12 -4.16
CA VAL A 540 -8.28 20.21 -3.19
C VAL A 540 -7.66 19.66 -1.89
N LEU A 541 -8.21 18.57 -1.33
CA LEU A 541 -7.65 17.93 -0.14
C LEU A 541 -6.25 17.36 -0.39
N TRP A 542 -5.98 16.82 -1.58
CA TRP A 542 -4.67 16.37 -2.00
C TRP A 542 -3.66 17.52 -2.10
N ILE A 543 -4.01 18.65 -2.73
CA ILE A 543 -3.17 19.84 -2.82
C ILE A 543 -2.84 20.40 -1.42
N VAL A 544 -3.84 20.52 -0.54
CA VAL A 544 -3.62 20.92 0.86
C VAL A 544 -2.67 19.95 1.57
N SER A 545 -2.81 18.64 1.34
CA SER A 545 -1.92 17.63 1.92
C SER A 545 -0.47 17.73 1.40
N LEU A 546 -0.27 18.08 0.12
CA LEU A 546 1.05 18.31 -0.49
C LEU A 546 1.77 19.49 0.18
N VAL A 547 1.08 20.63 0.32
CA VAL A 547 1.59 21.84 0.96
C VAL A 547 2.00 21.55 2.41
N LEU A 548 1.16 20.84 3.17
CA LEU A 548 1.41 20.48 4.57
C LEU A 548 2.49 19.39 4.77
N ALA A 549 2.91 18.66 3.73
CA ALA A 549 3.83 17.53 3.86
C ALA A 549 5.33 17.90 3.83
N GLY A 550 5.69 19.05 3.25
CA GLY A 550 7.07 19.51 3.12
C GLY A 550 8.03 18.41 2.62
N ARG A 551 9.04 18.04 3.41
CA ARG A 551 10.04 17.00 3.07
C ARG A 551 9.47 15.60 2.78
N HIS A 552 8.18 15.35 3.02
CA HIS A 552 7.52 14.07 2.81
C HIS A 552 6.64 14.02 1.53
N ILE A 553 6.56 15.13 0.78
CA ILE A 553 5.70 15.32 -0.42
C ILE A 553 5.76 14.17 -1.43
N ALA A 554 6.92 13.53 -1.63
CA ALA A 554 7.13 12.42 -2.56
C ALA A 554 6.28 11.16 -2.26
N ARG A 555 5.67 11.05 -1.08
CA ARG A 555 4.68 9.99 -0.75
C ARG A 555 3.28 10.29 -1.26
N LEU A 556 2.95 11.58 -1.39
CA LEU A 556 1.62 12.06 -1.73
C LEU A 556 1.48 12.33 -3.23
N ILE A 557 2.56 12.76 -3.90
CA ILE A 557 2.57 13.00 -5.36
C ILE A 557 2.08 11.79 -6.16
N VAL A 558 2.35 10.57 -5.71
CA VAL A 558 1.93 9.34 -6.41
C VAL A 558 0.47 8.92 -6.14
N MET A 559 -0.25 9.59 -5.24
CA MET A 559 -1.60 9.19 -4.84
C MET A 559 -2.64 9.16 -5.98
N PRO A 560 -2.64 10.11 -6.94
CA PRO A 560 -3.63 10.06 -8.02
C PRO A 560 -3.39 8.90 -8.99
N LEU A 561 -2.23 8.24 -8.99
CA LEU A 561 -1.83 7.32 -10.05
C LEU A 561 -2.80 6.14 -10.28
N PRO A 562 -3.35 5.45 -9.26
CA PRO A 562 -4.33 4.39 -9.48
C PRO A 562 -5.68 4.93 -9.98
N ALA A 563 -6.07 6.14 -9.58
CA ALA A 563 -7.29 6.79 -10.06
C ALA A 563 -7.14 7.23 -11.51
N LEU A 564 -6.02 7.89 -11.85
CA LEU A 564 -5.68 8.29 -13.22
C LEU A 564 -5.59 7.07 -14.15
N ALA A 565 -4.98 5.96 -13.70
CA ALA A 565 -4.91 4.72 -14.49
C ALA A 565 -6.31 4.14 -14.79
N LEU A 566 -7.23 4.20 -13.82
CA LEU A 566 -8.58 3.69 -13.94
C LEU A 566 -9.48 4.58 -14.81
N PHE A 567 -9.32 5.90 -14.73
CA PHE A 567 -10.07 6.87 -15.51
C PHE A 567 -9.49 7.13 -16.91
N ALA A 568 -8.22 6.82 -17.18
CA ALA A 568 -7.54 7.18 -18.43
C ALA A 568 -8.28 6.80 -19.73
N PRO A 569 -8.87 5.58 -19.88
CA PRO A 569 -9.62 5.24 -21.09
C PRO A 569 -10.88 6.08 -21.27
N LEU A 570 -11.61 6.35 -20.18
CA LEU A 570 -12.83 7.16 -20.18
C LEU A 570 -12.52 8.64 -20.46
N VAL A 571 -11.49 9.18 -19.80
CA VAL A 571 -10.99 10.56 -19.99
C VAL A 571 -10.52 10.78 -21.42
N TRP A 572 -9.87 9.79 -22.06
CA TRP A 572 -9.49 9.86 -23.46
C TRP A 572 -10.72 9.96 -24.38
N GLN A 573 -11.74 9.11 -24.19
CA GLN A 573 -12.91 9.10 -25.07
C GLN A 573 -13.84 10.31 -24.87
N GLN A 574 -14.19 10.64 -23.62
CA GLN A 574 -15.00 11.83 -23.33
C GLN A 574 -14.26 13.12 -23.75
N GLY A 575 -12.95 13.18 -23.53
CA GLY A 575 -12.11 14.31 -23.96
C GLY A 575 -11.98 14.47 -25.47
N ALA A 576 -11.97 13.36 -26.23
CA ALA A 576 -11.96 13.39 -27.70
C ALA A 576 -13.28 13.89 -28.32
N VAL A 577 -14.41 13.73 -27.59
CA VAL A 577 -15.72 14.29 -27.95
C VAL A 577 -15.93 15.69 -27.37
N GLY A 578 -15.08 16.12 -26.44
CA GLY A 578 -15.17 17.41 -25.74
C GLY A 578 -16.11 17.43 -24.53
N ASN A 579 -16.78 16.32 -24.21
CA ASN A 579 -17.73 16.22 -23.12
C ASN A 579 -17.04 15.99 -21.76
N TRP A 580 -16.28 17.00 -21.31
CA TRP A 580 -15.51 16.93 -20.07
C TRP A 580 -16.38 16.87 -18.80
N LEU A 581 -17.64 17.34 -18.86
CA LEU A 581 -18.56 17.32 -17.71
C LEU A 581 -19.17 15.94 -17.47
N ALA A 582 -19.34 15.12 -18.51
CA ALA A 582 -19.77 13.73 -18.38
C ALA A 582 -18.85 12.87 -17.49
N LEU A 583 -17.58 13.25 -17.33
CA LEU A 583 -16.67 12.61 -16.37
C LEU A 583 -17.13 12.74 -14.91
N MET A 584 -18.09 13.61 -14.60
CA MET A 584 -18.69 13.78 -13.26
C MET A 584 -20.01 13.01 -13.08
N ALA A 585 -20.50 12.29 -14.11
CA ALA A 585 -21.72 11.52 -14.04
C ALA A 585 -21.66 10.41 -12.97
N ASP A 586 -22.80 10.10 -12.34
CA ASP A 586 -22.90 8.95 -11.46
C ASP A 586 -22.86 7.65 -12.28
N PRO A 587 -22.03 6.66 -11.90
CA PRO A 587 -22.00 5.35 -12.55
C PRO A 587 -23.14 4.44 -12.04
N ALA A 588 -23.34 3.34 -12.77
CA ALA A 588 -24.55 2.49 -12.77
C ALA A 588 -25.70 3.12 -13.58
N VAL A 589 -26.92 2.56 -13.45
CA VAL A 589 -28.09 3.03 -14.18
C VAL A 589 -28.41 4.48 -13.75
N PRO A 590 -28.55 5.44 -14.68
CA PRO A 590 -28.94 6.81 -14.33
C PRO A 590 -30.36 6.82 -13.77
N LEU A 591 -30.52 7.38 -12.57
CA LEU A 591 -31.80 7.48 -11.87
C LEU A 591 -32.11 8.95 -11.59
N ALA A 592 -33.23 9.44 -12.14
CA ALA A 592 -33.71 10.79 -11.91
C ALA A 592 -33.94 11.08 -10.41
N SER A 593 -33.78 12.34 -10.02
CA SER A 593 -34.04 12.81 -8.66
C SER A 593 -34.41 14.28 -8.65
N ASN A 594 -35.40 14.65 -7.84
CA ASN A 594 -35.81 16.04 -7.65
C ASN A 594 -34.62 16.88 -7.17
N ARG A 595 -34.43 18.06 -7.76
CA ARG A 595 -33.28 18.93 -7.46
C ARG A 595 -33.54 19.70 -6.16
N PRO A 596 -32.85 19.42 -5.04
CA PRO A 596 -33.10 20.09 -3.77
C PRO A 596 -32.56 21.53 -3.80
N HIS A 597 -33.16 22.40 -3.00
CA HIS A 597 -32.64 23.74 -2.75
C HIS A 597 -31.38 23.68 -1.86
N ALA A 598 -30.47 24.65 -2.04
CA ALA A 598 -29.18 24.67 -1.33
C ALA A 598 -29.32 24.77 0.21
N TRP A 599 -30.46 25.25 0.73
CA TRP A 599 -30.76 25.27 2.16
C TRP A 599 -31.28 23.91 2.69
N GLU A 600 -31.96 23.11 1.85
CA GLU A 600 -32.43 21.76 2.21
C GLU A 600 -31.21 20.83 2.41
N LEU A 601 -30.22 20.94 1.52
CA LEU A 601 -28.93 20.24 1.60
C LEU A 601 -28.17 20.48 2.93
N VAL A 602 -28.46 21.56 3.67
CA VAL A 602 -27.85 21.82 5.00
C VAL A 602 -28.33 20.82 6.05
N SER A 603 -29.52 20.23 5.88
CA SER A 603 -29.98 19.10 6.69
C SER A 603 -29.18 17.82 6.44
N GLY A 604 -28.35 17.77 5.39
CA GLY A 604 -27.61 16.58 5.02
C GLY A 604 -28.47 15.48 4.37
N PHE A 605 -29.71 15.79 3.99
CA PHE A 605 -30.55 14.97 3.12
C PHE A 605 -30.28 15.31 1.63
N PRO A 606 -30.20 14.32 0.73
CA PRO A 606 -29.82 14.49 -0.68
C PRO A 606 -30.95 14.95 -1.59
N ASP A 607 -32.19 15.03 -1.10
CA ASP A 607 -33.40 15.23 -1.88
C ASP A 607 -34.48 15.99 -1.09
N ALA A 608 -35.43 16.59 -1.81
CA ALA A 608 -36.46 17.46 -1.23
C ALA A 608 -37.55 16.69 -0.43
N SER A 609 -37.63 15.35 -0.49
CA SER A 609 -38.58 14.59 0.33
C SER A 609 -38.19 14.56 1.81
N LEU A 610 -36.94 14.94 2.12
CA LEU A 610 -36.29 14.77 3.42
C LEU A 610 -36.39 13.32 3.94
N GLY A 611 -36.37 12.33 3.04
CA GLY A 611 -36.45 10.92 3.39
C GLY A 611 -37.81 10.48 3.95
N GLY A 612 -38.90 10.92 3.31
CA GLY A 612 -40.25 10.42 3.55
C GLY A 612 -41.04 11.09 4.69
N TRP A 613 -40.51 12.13 5.34
CA TRP A 613 -41.20 12.82 6.44
C TRP A 613 -42.58 13.39 6.04
N ALA A 614 -42.75 13.85 4.79
CA ALA A 614 -44.04 14.34 4.30
C ALA A 614 -45.12 13.24 4.31
N GLN A 615 -44.79 12.07 3.76
CA GLN A 615 -45.65 10.90 3.75
C GLN A 615 -45.96 10.44 5.18
N PHE A 616 -44.93 10.25 6.01
CA PHE A 616 -45.06 9.79 7.39
C PHE A 616 -46.00 10.69 8.22
N LEU A 617 -45.90 12.02 8.09
CA LEU A 617 -46.79 12.95 8.79
C LEU A 617 -48.23 12.92 8.25
N SER A 618 -48.43 12.68 6.94
CA SER A 618 -49.78 12.51 6.38
C SER A 618 -50.45 11.22 6.86
N GLU A 619 -49.73 10.09 6.88
CA GLU A 619 -50.21 8.79 7.39
C GLU A 619 -50.61 8.86 8.87
N HIS A 620 -49.88 9.64 9.68
CA HIS A 620 -50.13 9.81 11.11
C HIS A 620 -51.08 10.99 11.43
N SER A 621 -51.80 11.54 10.44
CA SER A 621 -52.75 12.67 10.61
C SER A 621 -52.13 13.97 11.17
N LEU A 622 -50.82 14.18 10.99
CA LEU A 622 -50.04 15.34 11.45
C LEU A 622 -49.68 16.31 10.30
N SER A 623 -50.47 16.32 9.23
CA SER A 623 -50.23 17.07 7.98
C SER A 623 -50.12 18.60 8.12
N GLY A 624 -50.48 19.17 9.28
CA GLY A 624 -50.30 20.59 9.59
C GLY A 624 -48.86 21.01 9.95
N VAL A 625 -47.93 20.07 10.12
CA VAL A 625 -46.53 20.37 10.45
C VAL A 625 -45.62 20.11 9.25
N ALA A 626 -44.92 21.14 8.77
CA ALA A 626 -44.02 20.99 7.63
C ALA A 626 -42.71 20.24 8.02
N PRO A 627 -42.33 19.16 7.31
CA PRO A 627 -41.05 18.45 7.49
C PRO A 627 -39.81 19.36 7.53
N VAL A 628 -39.87 20.42 6.72
CA VAL A 628 -38.91 21.52 6.57
C VAL A 628 -38.45 22.12 7.90
N PHE A 629 -39.27 22.11 8.95
CA PHE A 629 -38.88 22.60 10.28
C PHE A 629 -38.38 21.49 11.20
N ILE A 630 -39.00 20.31 11.17
CA ILE A 630 -38.67 19.19 12.07
C ILE A 630 -37.23 18.73 11.87
N VAL A 631 -36.83 18.47 10.62
CA VAL A 631 -35.54 17.84 10.33
C VAL A 631 -34.35 18.76 10.68
N PRO A 632 -34.34 20.06 10.33
CA PRO A 632 -33.29 20.96 10.80
C PRO A 632 -33.24 21.09 12.33
N ILE A 633 -34.39 21.19 13.01
CA ILE A 633 -34.44 21.31 14.49
C ILE A 633 -33.76 20.12 15.18
N LEU A 634 -34.00 18.90 14.69
CA LEU A 634 -33.34 17.69 15.20
C LEU A 634 -31.83 17.66 14.95
N LEU A 635 -31.33 18.38 13.94
CA LEU A 635 -29.91 18.40 13.56
C LEU A 635 -29.14 19.62 14.12
N ILE A 636 -29.83 20.63 14.66
CA ILE A 636 -29.21 21.77 15.38
C ILE A 636 -28.16 21.32 16.42
N PRO A 637 -28.38 20.30 17.29
CA PRO A 637 -27.39 19.88 18.28
C PRO A 637 -26.04 19.46 17.66
N LEU A 638 -26.08 18.78 16.51
CA LEU A 638 -24.88 18.34 15.78
C LEU A 638 -24.15 19.56 15.16
N GLY A 639 -24.90 20.44 14.50
CA GLY A 639 -24.36 21.67 13.90
C GLY A 639 -23.73 22.63 14.92
N VAL A 640 -24.41 22.85 16.05
CA VAL A 640 -23.93 23.71 17.14
C VAL A 640 -22.63 23.16 17.74
N LEU A 641 -22.53 21.85 17.99
CA LEU A 641 -21.28 21.24 18.50
C LEU A 641 -20.14 21.32 17.49
N ALA A 642 -20.42 21.19 16.20
CA ALA A 642 -19.44 21.31 15.13
C ALA A 642 -18.90 22.76 15.00
N LEU A 643 -19.77 23.77 15.04
CA LEU A 643 -19.39 25.18 14.99
C LEU A 643 -18.67 25.62 16.27
N LEU A 644 -19.16 25.24 17.45
CA LEU A 644 -18.55 25.57 18.73
C LEU A 644 -17.10 25.03 18.84
N ALA A 645 -16.79 23.92 18.16
CA ALA A 645 -15.44 23.36 18.10
C ALA A 645 -14.39 24.33 17.51
N MET A 646 -14.79 25.35 16.73
CA MET A 646 -13.88 26.41 16.25
C MET A 646 -13.31 27.27 17.37
N PHE A 647 -14.07 27.48 18.44
CA PHE A 647 -13.72 28.34 19.58
C PHE A 647 -13.10 27.57 20.75
N LEU A 648 -13.00 26.25 20.64
CA LEU A 648 -12.56 25.35 21.70
C LEU A 648 -11.12 24.82 21.50
N ARG A 649 -10.57 24.18 22.54
CA ARG A 649 -9.24 23.56 22.53
C ARG A 649 -9.16 22.48 21.43
N GLY A 650 -8.47 22.81 20.34
CA GLY A 650 -8.42 21.97 19.14
C GLY A 650 -8.89 22.66 17.85
N SER A 651 -9.32 23.92 17.94
CA SER A 651 -9.77 24.80 16.84
C SER A 651 -9.12 24.54 15.47
N ALA A 652 -7.80 24.48 15.35
CA ALA A 652 -7.12 24.23 14.07
C ALA A 652 -7.49 22.87 13.42
N ARG A 653 -7.78 21.83 14.21
CA ARG A 653 -8.31 20.55 13.70
C ARG A 653 -9.79 20.63 13.39
N ALA A 654 -10.57 21.35 14.19
CA ALA A 654 -11.99 21.59 13.93
C ALA A 654 -12.19 22.38 12.63
N MET A 655 -11.39 23.42 12.39
CA MET A 655 -11.39 24.22 11.16
C MET A 655 -11.00 23.39 9.93
N LEU A 656 -10.04 22.47 10.03
CA LEU A 656 -9.75 21.51 8.96
C LEU A 656 -10.93 20.56 8.70
N SER A 657 -11.61 20.10 9.76
CA SER A 657 -12.79 19.23 9.65
C SER A 657 -13.99 19.96 9.03
N LEU A 658 -14.24 21.21 9.44
CA LEU A 658 -15.25 22.08 8.83
C LEU A 658 -14.87 22.50 7.40
N GLY A 659 -13.58 22.58 7.06
CA GLY A 659 -13.10 22.74 5.69
C GLY A 659 -13.46 21.54 4.82
N VAL A 660 -13.31 20.31 5.33
CA VAL A 660 -13.83 19.09 4.68
C VAL A 660 -15.36 19.15 4.56
N ALA A 661 -16.06 19.61 5.60
CA ALA A 661 -17.51 19.70 5.60
C ALA A 661 -18.02 20.67 4.50
N LEU A 662 -17.50 21.90 4.50
CA LEU A 662 -17.80 22.94 3.52
C LEU A 662 -17.51 22.47 2.09
N LEU A 663 -16.39 21.77 1.88
CA LEU A 663 -16.01 21.26 0.57
C LEU A 663 -17.01 20.18 0.08
N GLY A 664 -17.44 19.27 0.95
CA GLY A 664 -18.50 18.30 0.63
C GLY A 664 -19.85 18.95 0.35
N PHE A 665 -20.22 19.98 1.10
CA PHE A 665 -21.45 20.75 0.89
C PHE A 665 -21.45 21.51 -0.44
N LEU A 666 -20.34 22.15 -0.79
CA LEU A 666 -20.16 22.79 -2.10
C LEU A 666 -20.21 21.78 -3.26
N THR A 667 -19.64 20.57 -3.08
CA THR A 667 -19.79 19.48 -4.04
C THR A 667 -21.24 18.98 -4.16
N ALA A 668 -21.99 18.91 -3.05
CA ALA A 668 -23.40 18.53 -3.07
C ALA A 668 -24.27 19.53 -3.84
N ILE A 669 -24.05 20.83 -3.63
CA ILE A 669 -24.70 21.90 -4.40
C ILE A 669 -24.34 21.80 -5.88
N ALA A 670 -23.05 21.66 -6.21
CA ALA A 670 -22.60 21.56 -7.60
C ALA A 670 -23.20 20.35 -8.32
N ALA A 671 -23.21 19.18 -7.67
CA ALA A 671 -23.81 17.96 -8.20
C ALA A 671 -25.29 18.14 -8.57
N GLY A 672 -26.11 18.67 -7.64
CA GLY A 672 -27.55 18.88 -7.86
C GLY A 672 -27.90 19.90 -8.96
N GLN A 673 -26.93 20.69 -9.44
CA GLN A 673 -27.09 21.61 -10.58
C GLN A 673 -26.50 21.06 -11.89
N LEU A 674 -25.68 20.01 -11.84
CA LEU A 674 -25.05 19.38 -13.01
C LEU A 674 -25.93 18.27 -13.56
N ALA A 675 -26.76 18.59 -14.55
CA ALA A 675 -27.43 17.59 -15.39
C ALA A 675 -26.49 17.16 -16.53
N VAL A 676 -26.09 15.88 -16.54
CA VAL A 676 -25.04 15.36 -17.46
C VAL A 676 -25.41 14.03 -18.12
N ALA A 677 -26.50 13.37 -17.67
CA ALA A 677 -27.00 12.13 -18.24
C ALA A 677 -28.49 12.25 -18.60
N THR A 678 -29.01 11.35 -19.43
CA THR A 678 -30.42 11.35 -19.86
C THR A 678 -31.11 10.00 -19.62
N VAL A 679 -32.42 10.05 -19.39
CA VAL A 679 -33.33 8.89 -19.33
C VAL A 679 -34.61 9.26 -20.05
N GLY A 680 -34.84 8.68 -21.24
CA GLY A 680 -35.92 9.13 -22.12
C GLY A 680 -35.76 10.61 -22.47
N SER A 681 -36.81 11.40 -22.23
CA SER A 681 -36.81 12.87 -22.36
C SER A 681 -36.27 13.61 -21.13
N ALA A 682 -36.05 12.93 -19.99
CA ALA A 682 -35.63 13.56 -18.75
C ALA A 682 -34.11 13.75 -18.64
N SER A 683 -33.68 14.91 -18.13
CA SER A 683 -32.28 15.20 -17.80
C SER A 683 -31.97 14.84 -16.34
N VAL A 684 -31.00 13.96 -16.13
CA VAL A 684 -30.61 13.43 -14.82
C VAL A 684 -29.46 14.25 -14.25
N ALA A 685 -29.67 14.79 -13.05
CA ALA A 685 -28.66 15.49 -12.27
C ALA A 685 -27.75 14.51 -11.51
N VAL A 686 -26.49 14.90 -11.29
CA VAL A 686 -25.57 14.17 -10.41
C VAL A 686 -26.07 14.23 -8.97
N TRP A 687 -26.06 13.09 -8.28
CA TRP A 687 -26.74 12.94 -6.99
C TRP A 687 -25.94 13.54 -5.83
N ALA A 688 -26.56 14.54 -5.17
CA ALA A 688 -25.92 15.36 -4.14
C ALA A 688 -25.37 14.56 -2.93
N GLY A 689 -25.93 13.39 -2.64
CA GLY A 689 -25.61 12.61 -1.43
C GLY A 689 -24.17 12.07 -1.34
N ALA A 690 -23.43 11.99 -2.45
CA ALA A 690 -22.00 11.72 -2.43
C ALA A 690 -21.22 12.88 -1.77
N GLY A 691 -21.51 14.12 -2.20
CA GLY A 691 -21.00 15.34 -1.56
C GLY A 691 -21.46 15.48 -0.12
N LEU A 692 -22.73 15.17 0.18
CA LEU A 692 -23.24 15.22 1.55
C LEU A 692 -22.56 14.20 2.47
N SER A 693 -22.16 13.03 1.96
CA SER A 693 -21.38 12.08 2.76
C SER A 693 -20.01 12.67 3.15
N LEU A 694 -19.37 13.46 2.28
CA LEU A 694 -18.16 14.21 2.65
C LEU A 694 -18.46 15.37 3.62
N TYR A 695 -19.62 16.03 3.48
CA TYR A 695 -20.10 17.04 4.44
C TYR A 695 -20.26 16.45 5.86
N TRP A 696 -20.99 15.34 5.99
CA TRP A 696 -21.19 14.61 7.24
C TRP A 696 -19.86 14.17 7.87
N LEU A 697 -18.87 13.77 7.06
CA LEU A 697 -17.56 13.31 7.57
C LEU A 697 -16.83 14.47 8.28
N GLY A 698 -16.85 15.65 7.64
CA GLY A 698 -16.31 16.87 8.23
C GLY A 698 -17.10 17.36 9.45
N LEU A 699 -18.43 17.26 9.42
CA LEU A 699 -19.34 17.69 10.49
C LEU A 699 -19.19 16.83 11.75
N VAL A 700 -19.21 15.50 11.61
CA VAL A 700 -18.98 14.55 12.72
C VAL A 700 -17.55 14.66 13.25
N GLY A 701 -16.56 14.87 12.37
CA GLY A 701 -15.18 15.15 12.78
C GLY A 701 -15.05 16.45 13.60
N ALA A 702 -15.83 17.49 13.30
CA ALA A 702 -15.84 18.73 14.05
C ALA A 702 -16.59 18.59 15.39
N ALA A 703 -17.80 18.00 15.38
CA ALA A 703 -18.60 17.79 16.58
C ALA A 703 -17.90 16.89 17.61
N THR A 704 -17.15 15.88 17.16
CA THR A 704 -16.36 15.00 18.06
C THR A 704 -15.15 15.72 18.69
N ILE A 705 -14.61 16.77 18.04
CA ILE A 705 -13.61 17.67 18.65
C ILE A 705 -14.28 18.58 19.68
N GLY A 706 -15.45 19.16 19.37
CA GLY A 706 -16.25 19.96 20.30
C GLY A 706 -16.60 19.19 21.58
N LEU A 707 -17.18 18.00 21.44
CA LEU A 707 -17.44 17.07 22.54
C LEU A 707 -16.16 16.68 23.30
N GLY A 708 -15.01 16.54 22.62
CA GLY A 708 -13.72 16.30 23.26
C GLY A 708 -13.31 17.39 24.25
N ALA A 709 -13.57 18.65 23.91
CA ALA A 709 -13.27 19.80 24.74
C ALA A 709 -14.22 19.98 25.94
N LEU A 710 -15.47 19.50 25.87
CA LEU A 710 -16.46 19.55 26.97
C LEU A 710 -16.15 18.64 28.18
N GLY A 711 -14.97 18.02 28.24
CA GLY A 711 -14.51 17.28 29.43
C GLY A 711 -15.44 16.11 29.81
N ARG A 712 -15.87 16.06 31.08
CA ARG A 712 -16.85 15.06 31.56
C ARG A 712 -18.29 15.38 31.14
N ALA A 713 -18.61 16.65 30.91
CA ALA A 713 -19.96 17.09 30.52
C ALA A 713 -20.36 16.66 29.10
N ALA A 714 -19.43 16.11 28.31
CA ALA A 714 -19.65 15.67 26.94
C ALA A 714 -20.69 14.54 26.77
N LEU A 715 -21.03 13.79 27.83
CA LEU A 715 -21.89 12.61 27.73
C LEU A 715 -23.34 12.96 27.35
N VAL A 716 -23.93 13.98 27.98
CA VAL A 716 -25.30 14.42 27.68
C VAL A 716 -25.46 14.95 26.24
N PRO A 717 -24.66 15.93 25.75
CA PRO A 717 -24.79 16.40 24.37
C PRO A 717 -24.43 15.32 23.33
N ALA A 718 -23.55 14.37 23.65
CA ALA A 718 -23.30 13.21 22.78
C ALA A 718 -24.54 12.30 22.64
N TRP A 719 -25.27 12.06 23.73
CA TRP A 719 -26.54 11.33 23.70
C TRP A 719 -27.65 12.10 22.98
N VAL A 720 -27.78 13.41 23.23
CA VAL A 720 -28.76 14.27 22.53
C VAL A 720 -28.55 14.23 21.02
N VAL A 721 -27.30 14.30 20.53
CA VAL A 721 -27.00 14.15 19.10
C VAL A 721 -27.39 12.77 18.57
N VAL A 722 -27.03 11.69 19.27
CA VAL A 722 -27.36 10.31 18.82
C VAL A 722 -28.88 10.11 18.73
N VAL A 723 -29.63 10.54 19.75
CA VAL A 723 -31.10 10.43 19.77
C VAL A 723 -31.73 11.30 18.69
N ALA A 724 -31.32 12.57 18.56
CA ALA A 724 -31.95 13.47 17.61
C ALA A 724 -31.64 13.10 16.14
N VAL A 725 -30.44 12.59 15.86
CA VAL A 725 -30.11 12.00 14.53
C VAL A 725 -30.94 10.74 14.27
N ALA A 726 -31.05 9.83 15.23
CA ALA A 726 -31.86 8.61 15.09
C ALA A 726 -33.36 8.92 14.85
N VAL A 727 -33.91 9.92 15.56
CA VAL A 727 -35.27 10.41 15.30
C VAL A 727 -35.36 11.01 13.89
N ALA A 728 -34.41 11.87 13.48
CA ALA A 728 -34.42 12.53 12.18
C ALA A 728 -34.43 11.56 10.99
N ILE A 729 -33.86 10.37 11.14
CA ILE A 729 -33.88 9.32 10.10
C ILE A 729 -34.95 8.24 10.30
N THR A 730 -35.87 8.39 11.25
CA THR A 730 -36.83 7.31 11.58
C THR A 730 -37.74 6.90 10.41
N PRO A 731 -38.42 7.80 9.68
CA PRO A 731 -39.21 7.40 8.49
C PRO A 731 -38.36 6.71 7.42
N ALA A 732 -37.15 7.23 7.20
CA ALA A 732 -36.18 6.66 6.29
C ALA A 732 -35.76 5.23 6.70
N ALA A 733 -35.51 4.98 7.99
CA ALA A 733 -35.13 3.66 8.49
C ALA A 733 -36.24 2.61 8.33
N ILE A 734 -37.50 2.98 8.56
CA ILE A 734 -38.64 2.03 8.57
C ILE A 734 -39.25 1.75 7.18
N SER A 735 -38.91 2.54 6.16
CA SER A 735 -39.44 2.35 4.79
C SER A 735 -39.20 0.93 4.23
N LEU A 736 -37.98 0.38 4.38
CA LEU A 736 -37.64 -0.96 3.89
C LEU A 736 -38.47 -2.08 4.56
N PRO A 737 -38.55 -2.19 5.91
CA PRO A 737 -39.41 -3.20 6.55
C PRO A 737 -40.92 -2.94 6.38
N LEU A 738 -41.35 -1.73 6.01
CA LEU A 738 -42.73 -1.43 5.60
C LEU A 738 -43.03 -1.80 4.13
N GLY A 739 -42.02 -2.20 3.34
CA GLY A 739 -42.19 -2.49 1.91
C GLY A 739 -42.39 -1.24 1.04
N THR A 740 -42.10 -0.04 1.56
CA THR A 740 -42.25 1.24 0.84
C THR A 740 -40.94 1.73 0.20
N THR A 741 -40.05 0.79 -0.18
CA THR A 741 -38.79 1.09 -0.90
C THR A 741 -38.81 0.58 -2.33
N VAL A 742 -38.07 1.26 -3.21
CA VAL A 742 -37.87 0.84 -4.60
C VAL A 742 -37.02 -0.44 -4.69
N VAL A 743 -36.18 -0.72 -3.68
CA VAL A 743 -35.34 -1.92 -3.64
C VAL A 743 -36.12 -3.12 -3.11
N ALA A 744 -36.03 -4.23 -3.84
CA ALA A 744 -36.61 -5.53 -3.50
C ALA A 744 -35.64 -6.69 -3.78
N GLY A 745 -35.99 -7.89 -3.33
CA GLY A 745 -35.33 -9.14 -3.72
C GLY A 745 -35.78 -9.58 -5.11
N GLY A 746 -34.82 -9.91 -5.99
CA GLY A 746 -35.07 -10.41 -7.34
C GLY A 746 -34.70 -11.88 -7.53
N ASP A 747 -35.23 -12.51 -8.57
CA ASP A 747 -34.89 -13.87 -9.01
C ASP A 747 -33.57 -13.94 -9.82
N GLY A 748 -33.00 -12.78 -10.14
CA GLY A 748 -31.79 -12.62 -10.96
C GLY A 748 -32.03 -12.29 -12.43
N ARG A 749 -33.29 -12.25 -12.90
CA ARG A 749 -33.62 -11.97 -14.31
C ARG A 749 -33.96 -10.49 -14.53
N THR A 750 -33.54 -9.95 -15.67
CA THR A 750 -33.97 -8.63 -16.19
C THR A 750 -34.90 -8.75 -17.41
N LEU A 751 -35.24 -9.98 -17.81
CA LEU A 751 -36.11 -10.34 -18.92
C LEU A 751 -36.98 -11.56 -18.54
N PRO A 752 -38.13 -11.78 -19.20
CA PRO A 752 -38.99 -12.94 -18.95
C PRO A 752 -38.28 -14.29 -19.05
N ALA A 753 -38.76 -15.28 -18.29
CA ALA A 753 -38.13 -16.60 -18.20
C ALA A 753 -37.93 -17.28 -19.58
N VAL A 754 -38.91 -17.18 -20.48
CA VAL A 754 -38.86 -17.70 -21.86
C VAL A 754 -37.66 -17.13 -22.62
N VAL A 755 -37.50 -15.80 -22.59
CA VAL A 755 -36.39 -15.10 -23.23
C VAL A 755 -35.06 -15.52 -22.63
N THR A 756 -34.96 -15.64 -21.29
CA THR A 756 -33.72 -16.09 -20.64
C THR A 756 -33.35 -17.55 -20.94
N ALA A 757 -34.33 -18.40 -21.24
CA ALA A 757 -34.11 -19.79 -21.62
C ALA A 757 -33.60 -19.91 -23.06
N ASP A 758 -34.22 -19.19 -24.01
CA ASP A 758 -33.76 -19.17 -25.40
C ASP A 758 -32.40 -18.47 -25.54
N ALA A 759 -32.15 -17.39 -24.78
CA ALA A 759 -30.85 -16.74 -24.67
C ALA A 759 -29.71 -17.67 -24.19
N ALA A 760 -30.03 -18.76 -23.47
CA ALA A 760 -29.03 -19.77 -23.10
C ALA A 760 -28.61 -20.66 -24.28
N THR A 761 -29.45 -20.77 -25.32
CA THR A 761 -29.13 -21.47 -26.58
C THR A 761 -28.62 -20.51 -27.65
N ASN A 762 -29.14 -19.28 -27.71
CA ASN A 762 -28.70 -18.20 -28.61
C ASN A 762 -28.29 -16.93 -27.83
N PRO A 763 -27.04 -16.82 -27.35
CA PRO A 763 -26.58 -15.69 -26.53
C PRO A 763 -26.55 -14.31 -27.22
N ARG A 764 -26.90 -14.22 -28.51
CA ARG A 764 -26.95 -12.97 -29.28
C ARG A 764 -28.37 -12.53 -29.64
N ILE A 765 -29.39 -13.30 -29.26
CA ILE A 765 -30.78 -12.92 -29.50
C ILE A 765 -31.10 -11.56 -28.87
N GLY A 766 -31.83 -10.74 -29.62
CA GLY A 766 -32.28 -9.42 -29.22
C GLY A 766 -33.70 -9.45 -28.67
N THR A 767 -33.93 -8.72 -27.58
CA THR A 767 -35.26 -8.34 -27.10
C THR A 767 -35.42 -6.84 -27.18
N LEU A 768 -36.41 -6.37 -27.92
CA LEU A 768 -36.77 -4.96 -27.99
C LEU A 768 -37.75 -4.63 -26.85
N ARG A 769 -37.26 -4.00 -25.77
CA ARG A 769 -38.13 -3.50 -24.70
C ARG A 769 -38.69 -2.14 -25.09
N LEU A 770 -40.01 -2.04 -25.18
CA LEU A 770 -40.76 -0.81 -25.36
C LEU A 770 -41.33 -0.40 -24.00
N THR A 771 -41.00 0.80 -23.53
CA THR A 771 -41.45 1.30 -22.21
C THR A 771 -42.16 2.65 -22.40
N PRO A 772 -43.51 2.72 -22.30
CA PRO A 772 -44.27 3.97 -22.40
C PRO A 772 -43.76 5.00 -21.38
N GLN A 773 -43.67 6.26 -21.76
CA GLN A 773 -43.08 7.35 -20.96
C GLN A 773 -44.15 8.32 -20.45
N ALA A 774 -43.82 9.05 -19.39
CA ALA A 774 -44.74 9.97 -18.70
C ALA A 774 -45.28 11.11 -19.59
N ASP A 775 -44.58 11.45 -20.67
CA ASP A 775 -44.91 12.44 -21.71
C ASP A 775 -45.66 11.84 -22.92
N GLY A 776 -46.19 10.62 -22.77
CA GLY A 776 -46.83 9.87 -23.85
C GLY A 776 -45.88 9.30 -24.90
N GLY A 777 -44.57 9.51 -24.79
CA GLY A 777 -43.54 8.90 -25.62
C GLY A 777 -43.33 7.41 -25.35
N ILE A 778 -42.37 6.79 -26.05
CA ILE A 778 -41.93 5.40 -25.80
C ILE A 778 -40.41 5.37 -25.81
N ALA A 779 -39.82 4.87 -24.73
CA ALA A 779 -38.41 4.51 -24.70
C ALA A 779 -38.25 3.12 -25.31
N ALA A 780 -37.32 3.00 -26.28
CA ALA A 780 -37.00 1.75 -26.96
C ALA A 780 -35.59 1.32 -26.61
N GLU A 781 -35.44 0.18 -25.94
CA GLU A 781 -34.14 -0.39 -25.55
C GLU A 781 -33.96 -1.76 -26.21
N LEU A 782 -32.83 -1.94 -26.91
CA LEU A 782 -32.42 -3.26 -27.39
C LEU A 782 -31.56 -3.94 -26.33
N LEU A 783 -32.05 -5.07 -25.83
CA LEU A 783 -31.39 -5.92 -24.85
C LEU A 783 -30.86 -7.18 -25.55
N ARG A 784 -29.69 -7.69 -25.15
CA ARG A 784 -29.06 -8.89 -25.72
C ARG A 784 -29.01 -10.03 -24.71
N GLY A 785 -29.25 -11.26 -25.19
CA GLY A 785 -29.15 -12.47 -24.38
C GLY A 785 -30.03 -12.39 -23.13
N THR A 786 -29.43 -12.54 -21.95
CA THR A 786 -30.14 -12.51 -20.65
C THR A 786 -30.54 -11.11 -20.19
N GLY A 787 -30.21 -10.05 -20.94
CA GLY A 787 -30.47 -8.66 -20.58
C GLY A 787 -29.31 -7.96 -19.86
N ASN A 788 -29.49 -6.67 -19.57
CA ASN A 788 -28.44 -5.82 -18.99
C ASN A 788 -28.03 -6.27 -17.58
N THR A 789 -26.75 -6.05 -17.25
CA THR A 789 -26.17 -6.21 -15.91
C THR A 789 -25.64 -4.88 -15.38
N LEU A 790 -25.37 -4.80 -14.07
CA LEU A 790 -24.85 -3.59 -13.43
C LEU A 790 -23.43 -3.25 -13.89
N ASP A 791 -22.61 -4.27 -14.19
CA ASP A 791 -21.24 -4.14 -14.64
C ASP A 791 -21.08 -3.89 -16.16
N SER A 792 -22.13 -4.11 -16.97
CA SER A 792 -22.13 -3.75 -18.39
C SER A 792 -22.52 -2.29 -18.67
N GLN A 793 -23.01 -1.55 -17.66
CA GLN A 793 -23.41 -0.14 -17.78
C GLN A 793 -22.23 0.77 -18.21
N SER A 794 -22.54 1.88 -18.88
CA SER A 794 -21.53 2.84 -19.32
C SER A 794 -22.05 4.28 -19.39
N THR A 795 -21.38 5.18 -18.65
CA THR A 795 -21.56 6.63 -18.74
C THR A 795 -21.40 7.16 -20.16
N LEU A 796 -20.51 6.57 -20.98
CA LEU A 796 -20.34 6.95 -22.40
C LEU A 796 -21.65 6.92 -23.21
N LEU A 797 -22.60 6.04 -22.84
CA LEU A 797 -23.89 5.95 -23.49
C LEU A 797 -24.91 6.90 -22.84
N SER A 798 -25.00 6.92 -21.51
CA SER A 798 -26.00 7.73 -20.79
C SER A 798 -25.71 9.24 -20.82
N THR A 799 -24.47 9.66 -21.10
CA THR A 799 -24.07 11.07 -21.28
C THR A 799 -23.91 11.46 -22.75
N ARG A 800 -24.41 10.66 -23.70
CA ARG A 800 -24.22 10.88 -25.14
C ARG A 800 -25.12 12.01 -25.66
N GLU A 801 -24.53 12.98 -26.34
CA GLU A 801 -25.27 13.99 -27.08
C GLU A 801 -25.79 13.43 -28.42
N GLY A 802 -27.10 13.15 -28.46
CA GLY A 802 -27.84 12.83 -29.69
C GLY A 802 -27.75 11.37 -30.15
N ALA A 803 -28.84 10.91 -30.77
CA ALA A 803 -28.98 9.53 -31.24
C ALA A 803 -28.16 9.24 -32.51
N GLY A 804 -27.46 8.12 -32.54
CA GLY A 804 -26.81 7.56 -33.73
C GLY A 804 -27.79 7.17 -34.84
N SER A 805 -27.28 6.83 -36.02
CA SER A 805 -28.11 6.41 -37.17
C SER A 805 -28.88 5.12 -36.87
N GLY A 806 -28.23 4.13 -36.24
CA GLY A 806 -28.89 2.91 -35.80
C GLY A 806 -29.91 3.14 -34.69
N GLU A 807 -29.63 4.03 -33.73
CA GLU A 807 -30.54 4.37 -32.64
C GLU A 807 -31.80 5.08 -33.16
N ARG A 808 -31.65 5.94 -34.18
CA ARG A 808 -32.77 6.52 -34.94
C ARG A 808 -33.58 5.47 -35.69
N ALA A 809 -32.93 4.49 -36.33
CA ALA A 809 -33.63 3.38 -36.98
C ALA A 809 -34.40 2.51 -35.96
N LEU A 810 -33.82 2.26 -34.77
CA LEU A 810 -34.48 1.55 -33.67
C LEU A 810 -35.69 2.33 -33.14
N ALA A 811 -35.60 3.65 -33.03
CA ALA A 811 -36.71 4.51 -32.65
C ALA A 811 -37.83 4.54 -33.72
N SER A 812 -37.48 4.55 -35.02
CA SER A 812 -38.45 4.39 -36.10
C SER A 812 -39.15 3.04 -36.06
N LEU A 813 -38.41 1.95 -35.87
CA LEU A 813 -38.98 0.60 -35.70
C LEU A 813 -39.94 0.54 -34.50
N ALA A 814 -39.53 1.07 -33.35
CA ALA A 814 -40.36 1.12 -32.15
C ALA A 814 -41.66 1.93 -32.37
N GLY A 815 -41.58 3.10 -33.02
CA GLY A 815 -42.76 3.90 -33.37
C GLY A 815 -43.68 3.22 -34.38
N ASN A 816 -43.10 2.49 -35.34
CA ASN A 816 -43.83 1.69 -36.32
C ASN A 816 -44.52 0.46 -35.73
N LEU A 817 -43.97 -0.13 -34.66
CA LEU A 817 -44.54 -1.28 -33.95
C LEU A 817 -45.61 -0.88 -32.93
N ALA A 818 -45.42 0.26 -32.25
CA ALA A 818 -46.35 0.76 -31.23
C ALA A 818 -47.53 1.59 -31.80
N SER A 819 -47.67 1.62 -33.12
CA SER A 819 -48.75 2.27 -33.86
C SER A 819 -49.14 1.41 -35.06
N GLN A 820 -50.38 1.52 -35.55
CA GLN A 820 -50.83 0.80 -36.75
C GLN A 820 -50.25 1.47 -38.01
N SER A 821 -48.96 1.25 -38.26
CA SER A 821 -48.16 1.94 -39.29
C SER A 821 -48.31 1.36 -40.70
N GLY A 822 -48.78 0.12 -40.83
CA GLY A 822 -48.88 -0.59 -42.12
C GLY A 822 -47.54 -0.96 -42.76
N GLN A 823 -46.42 -0.78 -42.05
CA GLN A 823 -45.08 -1.16 -42.53
C GLN A 823 -44.71 -2.56 -42.03
N ASP A 824 -44.12 -3.39 -42.89
CA ASP A 824 -43.56 -4.68 -42.52
C ASP A 824 -42.30 -4.48 -41.64
N PRO A 825 -42.27 -4.97 -40.39
CA PRO A 825 -41.11 -4.83 -39.52
C PRO A 825 -40.04 -5.90 -39.75
N SER A 826 -40.32 -6.95 -40.53
CA SER A 826 -39.55 -8.21 -40.56
C SER A 826 -38.10 -8.01 -40.96
N GLU A 827 -37.82 -7.23 -42.03
CA GLU A 827 -36.45 -6.94 -42.45
C GLU A 827 -35.64 -6.28 -41.32
N GLN A 828 -36.26 -5.37 -40.57
CA GLN A 828 -35.60 -4.61 -39.51
C GLN A 828 -35.40 -5.45 -38.25
N LEU A 829 -36.38 -6.29 -37.89
CA LEU A 829 -36.29 -7.25 -36.78
C LEU A 829 -35.19 -8.30 -37.05
N SER A 830 -35.22 -8.97 -38.21
CA SER A 830 -34.19 -9.94 -38.61
C SER A 830 -32.81 -9.31 -38.73
N ARG A 831 -32.69 -8.12 -39.35
CA ARG A 831 -31.40 -7.40 -39.48
C ARG A 831 -30.77 -7.06 -38.13
N LEU A 832 -31.59 -6.67 -37.15
CA LEU A 832 -31.14 -6.41 -35.78
C LEU A 832 -30.99 -7.70 -34.95
N GLY A 833 -31.49 -8.84 -35.43
CA GLY A 833 -31.54 -10.10 -34.69
C GLY A 833 -32.44 -10.01 -33.47
N ILE A 834 -33.60 -9.40 -33.59
CA ILE A 834 -34.63 -9.29 -32.55
C ILE A 834 -35.58 -10.49 -32.71
N GLY A 835 -35.62 -11.38 -31.71
CA GLY A 835 -36.58 -12.49 -31.67
C GLY A 835 -37.77 -12.24 -30.74
N PHE A 836 -37.69 -11.20 -29.89
CA PHE A 836 -38.73 -10.85 -28.93
C PHE A 836 -38.99 -9.34 -28.87
N VAL A 837 -40.25 -8.95 -28.71
CA VAL A 837 -40.67 -7.58 -28.39
C VAL A 837 -41.40 -7.62 -27.05
N LEU A 838 -40.96 -6.80 -26.09
CA LEU A 838 -41.48 -6.74 -24.73
C LEU A 838 -42.09 -5.36 -24.47
N LEU A 839 -43.41 -5.28 -24.40
CA LEU A 839 -44.11 -4.07 -23.96
C LEU A 839 -44.13 -4.04 -22.43
N ALA A 840 -43.17 -3.31 -21.85
CA ALA A 840 -43.05 -3.12 -20.43
C ALA A 840 -44.17 -2.19 -19.88
N PRO A 841 -44.47 -2.27 -18.56
CA PRO A 841 -45.37 -1.33 -17.91
C PRO A 841 -45.01 0.14 -18.17
N ALA A 842 -46.03 1.01 -18.17
CA ALA A 842 -45.85 2.45 -18.30
C ALA A 842 -44.91 3.00 -17.21
N ALA A 843 -43.93 3.82 -17.59
CA ALA A 843 -42.98 4.40 -16.64
C ALA A 843 -43.67 5.42 -15.72
N HIS A 844 -43.45 5.24 -14.42
CA HIS A 844 -43.97 6.10 -13.35
C HIS A 844 -42.88 6.30 -12.28
N ALA A 845 -43.01 7.34 -11.45
CA ALA A 845 -42.12 7.49 -10.30
C ALA A 845 -42.51 6.49 -9.19
N ALA A 846 -41.59 6.26 -8.25
CA ALA A 846 -41.91 5.45 -7.08
C ALA A 846 -43.01 6.14 -6.25
N HIS A 847 -44.08 5.41 -5.95
CA HIS A 847 -45.28 5.89 -5.23
C HIS A 847 -46.12 6.95 -5.97
N GLU A 848 -45.94 7.12 -7.28
CA GLU A 848 -46.85 7.86 -8.15
C GLU A 848 -47.52 6.91 -9.15
N ASP A 849 -48.81 7.14 -9.44
CA ASP A 849 -49.53 6.43 -10.52
C ASP A 849 -48.97 6.82 -11.90
N PRO A 850 -48.97 5.91 -12.90
CA PRO A 850 -48.55 6.23 -14.25
C PRO A 850 -49.41 7.33 -14.89
N SER A 851 -48.77 8.24 -15.62
CA SER A 851 -49.46 9.38 -16.23
C SER A 851 -50.54 8.89 -17.21
N ARG A 852 -51.64 9.66 -17.35
CA ARG A 852 -52.73 9.32 -18.29
C ARG A 852 -52.22 9.16 -19.72
N GLU A 853 -51.17 9.89 -20.09
CA GLU A 853 -50.53 9.84 -21.40
C GLU A 853 -49.70 8.56 -21.56
N ALA A 854 -48.94 8.17 -20.53
CA ALA A 854 -48.20 6.91 -20.50
C ALA A 854 -49.14 5.69 -20.59
N VAL A 855 -50.26 5.71 -19.84
CA VAL A 855 -51.30 4.67 -19.90
C VAL A 855 -51.95 4.62 -21.29
N ALA A 856 -52.35 5.77 -21.85
CA ALA A 856 -52.95 5.83 -23.19
C ALA A 856 -51.99 5.32 -24.30
N THR A 857 -50.70 5.63 -24.19
CA THR A 857 -49.66 5.10 -25.09
C THR A 857 -49.41 3.61 -24.86
N SER A 858 -49.46 3.12 -23.62
CA SER A 858 -49.39 1.67 -23.31
C SER A 858 -50.53 0.90 -23.98
N THR A 859 -51.78 1.35 -23.84
CA THR A 859 -52.96 0.72 -24.45
C THR A 859 -52.89 0.75 -25.98
N ARG A 860 -52.38 1.85 -26.56
CA ARG A 860 -52.17 1.98 -28.02
C ARG A 860 -51.11 1.01 -28.52
N ALA A 861 -49.96 0.95 -27.84
CA ALA A 861 -48.86 0.06 -28.19
C ALA A 861 -49.28 -1.42 -28.09
N SER A 862 -49.99 -1.81 -27.03
CA SER A 862 -50.51 -3.17 -26.87
C SER A 862 -51.44 -3.54 -28.04
N THR A 863 -52.44 -2.70 -28.32
CA THR A 863 -53.36 -2.89 -29.46
C THR A 863 -52.63 -2.96 -30.82
N ALA A 864 -51.55 -2.20 -31.02
CA ALA A 864 -50.77 -2.22 -32.25
C ALA A 864 -49.92 -3.49 -32.41
N LEU A 865 -49.31 -3.97 -31.31
CA LEU A 865 -48.51 -5.21 -31.30
C LEU A 865 -49.38 -6.45 -31.50
N THR A 866 -50.50 -6.58 -30.78
CA THR A 866 -51.44 -7.71 -30.92
C THR A 866 -52.13 -7.74 -32.30
N ALA A 867 -52.23 -6.60 -32.99
CA ALA A 867 -52.76 -6.52 -34.36
C ALA A 867 -51.72 -6.79 -35.46
N ASN A 868 -50.44 -7.02 -35.10
CA ASN A 868 -49.36 -7.18 -36.07
C ASN A 868 -49.20 -8.65 -36.47
N ALA A 869 -49.51 -8.98 -37.72
CA ALA A 869 -49.44 -10.36 -38.25
C ALA A 869 -48.04 -11.01 -38.23
N HIS A 870 -46.98 -10.23 -38.00
CA HIS A 870 -45.59 -10.72 -37.89
C HIS A 870 -45.17 -11.03 -36.45
N LEU A 871 -46.03 -10.75 -35.45
CA LEU A 871 -45.75 -11.00 -34.04
C LEU A 871 -46.75 -12.02 -33.48
N ALA A 872 -46.24 -13.02 -32.75
CA ALA A 872 -47.07 -13.92 -31.96
C ALA A 872 -47.08 -13.46 -30.50
N ASP A 873 -48.26 -13.40 -29.88
CA ASP A 873 -48.39 -13.22 -28.43
C ASP A 873 -47.92 -14.50 -27.71
N VAL A 874 -47.02 -14.37 -26.74
CA VAL A 874 -46.39 -15.49 -26.03
C VAL A 874 -46.90 -15.60 -24.60
N ALA A 875 -46.90 -14.48 -23.88
CA ALA A 875 -47.31 -14.41 -22.48
C ALA A 875 -47.43 -12.97 -21.98
N GLU A 876 -48.42 -12.71 -21.15
CA GLU A 876 -48.38 -11.59 -20.20
C GLU A 876 -47.49 -11.99 -19.00
N THR A 877 -46.55 -11.13 -18.61
CA THR A 877 -45.51 -11.45 -17.63
C THR A 877 -45.32 -10.32 -16.60
N GLY A 878 -44.64 -10.61 -15.49
CA GLY A 878 -44.24 -9.58 -14.51
C GLY A 878 -43.31 -8.48 -15.06
N TYR A 879 -42.80 -8.62 -16.29
CA TYR A 879 -42.02 -7.60 -17.00
C TYR A 879 -42.84 -6.89 -18.10
N GLY A 880 -44.14 -7.20 -18.23
CA GLY A 880 -45.01 -6.73 -19.31
C GLY A 880 -45.41 -7.83 -20.31
N ALA A 881 -46.08 -7.43 -21.40
CA ALA A 881 -46.55 -8.33 -22.45
C ALA A 881 -45.42 -8.71 -23.41
N LEU A 882 -45.21 -10.00 -23.63
CA LEU A 882 -44.13 -10.55 -24.43
C LEU A 882 -44.68 -11.11 -25.76
N PHE A 883 -44.13 -10.60 -26.86
CA PHE A 883 -44.39 -11.07 -28.22
C PHE A 883 -43.11 -11.71 -28.79
N SER A 884 -43.23 -12.77 -29.56
CA SER A 884 -42.13 -13.35 -30.35
C SER A 884 -42.24 -12.99 -31.82
N PHE A 885 -41.08 -12.95 -32.48
CA PHE A 885 -40.92 -12.80 -33.92
C PHE A 885 -40.14 -14.02 -34.43
N ASP A 886 -40.74 -14.81 -35.32
CA ASP A 886 -40.03 -15.91 -35.98
C ASP A 886 -39.19 -15.35 -37.15
N ALA A 887 -37.88 -15.32 -36.96
CA ALA A 887 -36.93 -14.89 -37.98
C ALA A 887 -36.64 -15.96 -39.05
N GLY A 888 -37.20 -17.17 -38.91
CA GLY A 888 -36.91 -18.33 -39.74
C GLY A 888 -35.67 -19.12 -39.29
N ASP A 889 -35.42 -20.28 -39.92
CA ASP A 889 -34.40 -21.28 -39.56
C ASP A 889 -32.93 -20.81 -39.87
N GLU A 890 -32.70 -19.50 -40.05
CA GLU A 890 -31.36 -18.93 -40.23
C GLU A 890 -30.60 -18.90 -38.89
N LYS A 891 -29.89 -20.00 -38.61
CA LYS A 891 -28.94 -20.14 -37.48
C LYS A 891 -27.71 -19.22 -37.58
N ALA A 892 -27.71 -18.25 -38.49
CA ALA A 892 -26.63 -17.32 -38.76
C ALA A 892 -26.86 -16.00 -38.00
N ILE A 893 -26.05 -15.72 -36.98
CA ILE A 893 -26.18 -14.50 -36.17
C ILE A 893 -26.06 -13.24 -37.05
N PRO A 894 -27.09 -12.37 -37.11
CA PRO A 894 -27.10 -11.19 -37.99
C PRO A 894 -25.90 -10.26 -37.78
N ALA A 895 -25.50 -9.55 -38.84
CA ALA A 895 -24.30 -8.71 -38.81
C ALA A 895 -24.35 -7.62 -37.71
N ALA A 896 -25.54 -7.08 -37.40
CA ALA A 896 -25.73 -6.10 -36.32
C ALA A 896 -25.90 -6.70 -34.92
N ALA A 897 -25.89 -8.04 -34.79
CA ALA A 897 -25.94 -8.75 -33.51
C ALA A 897 -24.57 -9.38 -33.13
N ARG A 898 -23.65 -9.54 -34.08
CA ARG A 898 -22.30 -10.09 -33.85
C ARG A 898 -21.38 -9.10 -33.15
N ILE A 899 -20.62 -9.61 -32.18
CA ILE A 899 -19.50 -8.89 -31.56
C ILE A 899 -18.34 -8.84 -32.57
N PRO A 900 -17.69 -7.69 -32.83
CA PRO A 900 -16.51 -7.62 -33.69
C PRO A 900 -15.36 -8.49 -33.17
N PRO A 901 -14.62 -9.22 -34.02
CA PRO A 901 -13.56 -10.13 -33.57
C PRO A 901 -12.44 -9.40 -32.81
N ASP A 902 -12.07 -8.20 -33.23
CA ASP A 902 -11.05 -7.36 -32.59
C ASP A 902 -11.64 -6.31 -31.61
N ALA A 903 -12.74 -6.62 -30.92
CA ALA A 903 -13.45 -5.66 -30.04
C ALA A 903 -12.61 -5.20 -28.82
N GLY A 904 -11.83 -4.14 -29.05
CA GLY A 904 -10.90 -3.52 -28.10
C GLY A 904 -9.45 -3.49 -28.59
N GLY A 905 -9.11 -4.24 -29.65
CA GLY A 905 -7.78 -4.30 -30.28
C GLY A 905 -6.62 -4.40 -29.28
N ALA A 906 -5.52 -3.70 -29.56
CA ALA A 906 -4.38 -3.60 -28.65
C ALA A 906 -4.67 -2.76 -27.38
N ALA A 907 -5.72 -1.93 -27.37
CA ALA A 907 -6.06 -1.07 -26.24
C ALA A 907 -6.61 -1.86 -25.04
N ARG A 908 -7.37 -2.96 -25.28
CA ARG A 908 -7.86 -3.87 -24.23
C ARG A 908 -6.71 -4.45 -23.38
N PRO A 909 -5.77 -5.24 -23.93
CA PRO A 909 -4.67 -5.81 -23.13
C PRO A 909 -3.74 -4.73 -22.56
N LEU A 910 -3.50 -3.62 -23.27
CA LEU A 910 -2.71 -2.51 -22.75
C LEU A 910 -3.34 -1.90 -21.50
N SER A 911 -4.65 -1.63 -21.51
CA SER A 911 -5.36 -1.08 -20.35
C SER A 911 -5.30 -2.01 -19.14
N LEU A 912 -5.54 -3.31 -19.34
CA LEU A 912 -5.49 -4.32 -18.28
C LEU A 912 -4.07 -4.51 -17.71
N VAL A 913 -3.03 -4.47 -18.54
CA VAL A 913 -1.62 -4.50 -18.09
C VAL A 913 -1.26 -3.26 -17.28
N VAL A 914 -1.65 -2.06 -17.73
CA VAL A 914 -1.40 -0.81 -17.00
C VAL A 914 -2.08 -0.82 -15.64
N LEU A 915 -3.36 -1.24 -15.59
CA LEU A 915 -4.11 -1.40 -14.34
C LEU A 915 -3.46 -2.42 -13.41
N GLY A 916 -3.16 -3.63 -13.91
CA GLY A 916 -2.55 -4.71 -13.13
C GLY A 916 -1.19 -4.34 -12.54
N VAL A 917 -0.34 -3.65 -13.31
CA VAL A 917 0.96 -3.15 -12.82
C VAL A 917 0.79 -2.08 -11.76
N ILE A 918 -0.06 -1.07 -11.99
CA ILE A 918 -0.23 0.05 -11.06
C ILE A 918 -0.91 -0.41 -9.75
N PHE A 919 -2.06 -1.09 -9.84
CA PHE A 919 -2.73 -1.61 -8.65
C PHE A 919 -1.90 -2.69 -7.95
N GLY A 920 -1.16 -3.55 -8.69
CA GLY A 920 -0.23 -4.52 -8.09
C GLY A 920 0.89 -3.86 -7.28
N ILE A 921 1.52 -2.80 -7.80
CA ILE A 921 2.54 -2.02 -7.08
C ILE A 921 1.93 -1.39 -5.82
N PHE A 922 0.75 -0.79 -5.91
CA PHE A 922 0.09 -0.14 -4.79
C PHE A 922 -0.40 -1.14 -3.73
N LEU A 923 -0.91 -2.31 -4.13
CA LEU A 923 -1.31 -3.38 -3.22
C LEU A 923 -0.10 -3.93 -2.44
N LEU A 924 1.00 -4.24 -3.13
CA LEU A 924 2.26 -4.66 -2.49
C LEU A 924 2.82 -3.58 -1.54
N LEU A 925 2.59 -2.30 -1.84
CA LEU A 925 2.97 -1.19 -0.98
C LEU A 925 1.99 -0.98 0.19
N ALA A 926 0.71 -1.29 0.05
CA ALA A 926 -0.31 -1.23 1.11
C ALA A 926 -0.19 -2.38 2.14
N LEU A 927 0.15 -3.61 1.70
CA LEU A 927 0.19 -4.82 2.56
C LEU A 927 0.89 -4.59 3.92
N PRO A 928 0.28 -4.97 5.07
CA PRO A 928 0.78 -4.64 6.40
C PRO A 928 1.97 -5.51 6.84
N THR A 929 3.14 -5.32 6.23
CA THR A 929 4.38 -5.95 6.70
C THR A 929 4.82 -5.33 8.02
N GLY A 930 4.77 -6.10 9.12
CA GLY A 930 5.00 -5.64 10.50
C GLY A 930 6.42 -5.15 10.87
N ARG A 931 7.22 -4.66 9.91
CA ARG A 931 8.54 -4.10 10.17
C ARG A 931 8.44 -2.61 10.48
N VAL A 932 8.79 -2.24 11.71
CA VAL A 932 9.21 -0.86 12.00
C VAL A 932 10.47 -0.61 11.17
N THR A 933 10.36 0.29 10.19
CA THR A 933 11.53 0.85 9.52
C THR A 933 12.17 1.87 10.46
N GLU A 934 13.49 1.81 10.61
CA GLU A 934 14.24 2.76 11.44
C GLU A 934 14.08 4.16 10.87
N PHE A 935 13.21 4.96 11.49
CA PHE A 935 13.34 6.39 11.42
C PHE A 935 14.56 6.76 12.25
N THR A 936 15.59 7.25 11.55
CA THR A 936 16.82 7.84 12.10
C THR A 936 16.51 8.70 13.32
N GLU A 937 17.39 8.59 14.31
CA GLU A 937 17.27 9.15 15.65
C GLU A 937 16.66 10.56 15.72
N PRO A 938 15.93 10.89 16.81
CA PRO A 938 15.62 12.27 17.11
C PRO A 938 16.93 13.07 17.09
N ARG A 939 16.96 14.11 16.26
CA ARG A 939 18.13 14.96 16.00
C ARG A 939 18.71 15.44 17.33
N ARG A 940 19.76 14.77 17.86
CA ARG A 940 20.54 15.25 19.01
C ARG A 940 20.79 16.73 18.77
N GLY A 941 20.36 17.56 19.71
CA GLY A 941 20.44 19.01 19.55
C GLY A 941 21.89 19.39 19.28
N ARG A 942 22.11 20.33 18.36
CA ARG A 942 23.41 21.02 18.31
C ARG A 942 23.61 21.54 19.74
N PRO A 943 24.71 21.21 20.46
CA PRO A 943 25.02 21.95 21.67
C PRO A 943 25.03 23.42 21.26
N ARG A 944 24.20 24.24 21.90
CA ARG A 944 24.30 25.69 21.71
C ARG A 944 25.69 26.04 22.19
N SER A 945 26.58 26.42 21.26
CA SER A 945 27.84 27.05 21.62
C SER A 945 27.48 28.26 22.46
N ARG A 946 27.74 28.16 23.76
CA ARG A 946 27.48 29.22 24.72
C ARG A 946 28.54 30.27 24.44
N ALA A 947 28.23 31.16 23.50
CA ALA A 947 29.16 32.16 22.99
C ALA A 947 29.81 32.88 24.18
N ALA A 948 31.14 32.99 24.14
CA ALA A 948 31.90 33.63 25.20
C ALA A 948 31.51 35.11 25.26
N ALA A 949 30.63 35.45 26.20
CA ALA A 949 30.35 36.83 26.54
C ALA A 949 31.56 37.37 27.31
N SER A 950 32.29 38.30 26.70
CA SER A 950 33.46 38.93 27.33
C SER A 950 33.07 39.60 28.66
N PRO A 951 33.89 39.50 29.72
CA PRO A 951 33.58 40.08 31.01
C PRO A 951 33.58 41.61 30.94
N LYS A 952 32.51 42.25 31.46
CA LYS A 952 32.45 43.70 31.69
C LYS A 952 31.64 44.03 32.95
N GLY A 953 32.29 44.72 33.88
CA GLY A 953 31.65 45.56 34.90
C GLY A 953 31.05 44.85 36.12
N SER A 954 31.83 44.75 37.20
CA SER A 954 31.29 44.60 38.56
C SER A 954 31.05 45.99 39.17
N PRO A 955 29.83 46.29 39.68
CA PRO A 955 29.60 47.41 40.60
C PRO A 955 30.11 47.07 42.02
N PRO A 956 30.28 48.07 42.91
CA PRO A 956 30.94 47.92 44.22
C PRO A 956 30.01 47.37 45.33
N PRO A 957 30.59 46.87 46.45
CA PRO A 957 29.86 46.48 47.66
C PRO A 957 29.72 47.63 48.68
N ASP A 958 28.74 47.52 49.59
CA ASP A 958 28.67 48.14 50.93
C ASP A 958 27.36 47.68 51.63
N PRO A 959 27.25 47.69 52.98
CA PRO A 959 28.25 47.36 54.00
C PRO A 959 27.74 46.24 54.97
N VAL A 960 28.51 45.92 56.02
CA VAL A 960 28.24 44.86 57.04
C VAL A 960 27.84 45.50 58.38
N GLU A 961 26.91 44.95 59.18
CA GLU A 961 27.09 44.13 60.43
C GLU A 961 25.79 44.29 61.29
N PRO A 962 25.54 43.66 62.48
CA PRO A 962 26.03 42.40 63.11
C PRO A 962 24.95 41.29 63.25
N SER A 963 25.23 40.24 64.04
CA SER A 963 24.37 39.05 64.26
C SER A 963 24.17 38.66 65.74
N VAL A 964 23.03 38.00 66.05
CA VAL A 964 22.71 37.29 67.32
C VAL A 964 21.82 36.05 66.98
N PRO A 965 21.88 34.89 67.69
CA PRO A 965 21.54 33.59 67.07
C PRO A 965 20.48 32.68 67.78
N SER A 966 20.14 31.56 67.09
CA SER A 966 19.54 30.31 67.64
C SER A 966 18.04 30.35 68.04
N PRO A 967 17.35 29.19 68.29
CA PRO A 967 17.83 27.83 68.63
C PRO A 967 17.45 26.69 67.64
N ALA A 968 17.70 25.43 68.06
CA ALA A 968 17.56 24.18 67.28
C ALA A 968 16.70 23.12 68.02
N VAL A 969 17.06 21.81 67.92
CA VAL A 969 16.50 20.62 68.65
C VAL A 969 15.22 20.00 68.01
N PRO A 970 14.97 18.66 68.06
CA PRO A 970 15.75 17.53 68.62
C PRO A 970 16.18 16.43 67.62
N SER A 971 16.94 15.46 68.14
CA SER A 971 16.90 14.05 67.71
C SER A 971 17.02 13.13 68.94
N LYS A 972 16.89 11.80 68.73
CA LYS A 972 17.28 10.68 69.64
C LYS A 972 16.40 10.26 70.83
N THR A 973 15.90 9.02 70.72
CA THR A 973 15.99 7.84 71.65
C THR A 973 15.58 7.90 73.13
N THR A 974 14.85 6.83 73.53
CA THR A 974 14.77 6.18 74.87
C THR A 974 14.18 7.00 76.03
N GLU A 975 13.51 6.43 77.04
CA GLU A 975 13.37 5.03 77.52
C GLU A 975 11.92 4.69 77.89
N LYS A 976 11.55 3.39 77.97
CA LYS A 976 10.98 2.76 79.19
C LYS A 976 10.73 1.25 79.02
N SER A 977 10.54 0.57 80.15
CA SER A 977 10.42 -0.88 80.32
C SER A 977 9.10 -1.29 80.99
N ASP A 978 8.64 -2.49 80.60
CA ASP A 978 7.79 -3.45 81.34
C ASP A 978 6.37 -3.08 81.82
N GLU A 979 5.60 -4.17 82.03
CA GLU A 979 4.19 -4.26 82.44
C GLU A 979 3.16 -3.67 81.43
N GLY A 980 2.01 -4.29 81.18
CA GLY A 980 1.47 -5.59 81.63
C GLY A 980 -0.06 -5.56 81.58
N SER A 981 -0.72 -6.60 81.03
CA SER A 981 -2.19 -6.67 80.75
C SER A 981 -2.70 -5.67 79.68
N SER A 982 -3.83 -5.87 78.98
CA SER A 982 -4.56 -7.10 78.59
C SER A 982 -5.53 -6.81 77.43
N ASP A 983 -5.91 -7.88 76.71
CA ASP A 983 -6.99 -8.00 75.70
C ASP A 983 -8.40 -7.51 76.17
N PRO A 984 -9.46 -7.45 75.32
CA PRO A 984 -9.58 -7.88 73.91
C PRO A 984 -10.32 -6.94 72.92
N SER A 985 -10.49 -7.42 71.69
CA SER A 985 -11.24 -6.85 70.56
C SER A 985 -12.77 -7.00 70.58
N ILE A 986 -13.49 -6.00 70.05
CA ILE A 986 -14.83 -6.04 69.43
C ILE A 986 -14.83 -4.92 68.35
N THR A 987 -15.44 -4.92 67.16
CA THR A 987 -16.45 -5.75 66.43
C THR A 987 -15.87 -6.48 65.20
N ASP A 988 -16.58 -7.26 64.36
CA ASP A 988 -18.00 -7.74 64.36
C ASP A 988 -18.05 -9.23 63.91
N GLU A 989 -19.13 -9.93 64.29
CA GLU A 989 -19.45 -11.30 63.82
C GLU A 989 -20.20 -11.28 62.46
N LYS A 990 -20.67 -12.35 61.78
CA LYS A 990 -20.97 -13.80 62.00
C LYS A 990 -21.14 -14.40 60.56
N THR A 991 -21.01 -15.66 60.14
CA THR A 991 -20.68 -17.04 60.60
C THR A 991 -20.51 -17.87 59.28
N ASP A 992 -20.02 -19.11 59.12
CA ASP A 992 -19.55 -20.26 59.93
C ASP A 992 -18.70 -21.16 58.96
N SER A 993 -18.06 -22.32 59.26
CA SER A 993 -17.87 -23.15 60.46
C SER A 993 -16.64 -24.08 60.32
N SER A 994 -16.37 -24.86 61.39
CA SER A 994 -15.96 -26.29 61.47
C SER A 994 -15.21 -27.01 60.31
N VAL A 995 -14.15 -27.86 60.51
CA VAL A 995 -13.27 -28.15 61.67
C VAL A 995 -12.05 -29.05 61.28
N VAL A 996 -10.91 -28.97 62.03
CA VAL A 996 -9.87 -30.03 62.29
C VAL A 996 -8.72 -30.39 61.29
N LEU A 997 -7.46 -30.27 61.80
CA LEU A 997 -6.16 -31.00 61.53
C LEU A 997 -5.56 -31.03 60.07
N GLU A 998 -4.23 -31.15 59.79
CA GLU A 998 -2.99 -31.18 60.60
C GLU A 998 -1.69 -30.70 59.83
N ARG A 999 -0.51 -30.90 60.45
CA ARG A 999 0.93 -30.64 60.07
C ARG A 999 1.31 -30.86 58.58
N GLY A 1000 2.38 -30.29 57.98
CA GLY A 1000 3.37 -29.26 58.40
C GLY A 1000 4.85 -29.50 57.93
N ARG A 1001 5.47 -28.56 57.18
CA ARG A 1001 6.87 -28.56 56.60
C ARG A 1001 7.16 -29.70 55.57
N GLY A 1002 8.18 -29.70 54.69
CA GLY A 1002 9.33 -28.84 54.32
C GLY A 1002 9.90 -29.28 52.92
N GLU A 1003 10.89 -28.72 52.20
CA GLU A 1003 12.12 -27.94 52.52
C GLU A 1003 13.40 -28.85 52.57
N ALA A 1004 14.42 -28.82 51.67
CA ALA A 1004 14.68 -28.14 50.38
C ALA A 1004 15.91 -28.74 49.58
N ASP A 1005 16.16 -28.27 48.33
CA ASP A 1005 17.43 -28.24 47.54
C ASP A 1005 18.12 -29.49 46.88
N ALA A 1006 19.21 -29.24 46.12
CA ALA A 1006 20.08 -30.14 45.30
C ALA A 1006 21.50 -30.31 45.94
N PRO A 1007 22.65 -30.71 45.30
CA PRO A 1007 22.99 -31.10 43.91
C PRO A 1007 24.05 -32.26 43.71
N ASP A 1008 24.62 -32.38 42.50
CA ASP A 1008 26.08 -32.50 42.18
C ASP A 1008 26.70 -33.78 41.48
N ALA A 1009 27.84 -33.53 40.79
CA ALA A 1009 29.02 -34.36 40.46
C ALA A 1009 29.00 -35.54 39.43
N ALA A 1010 29.49 -35.22 38.22
CA ALA A 1010 30.58 -35.87 37.43
C ALA A 1010 30.64 -37.39 37.06
N GLY A 1011 30.99 -37.70 35.78
CA GLY A 1011 31.50 -39.02 35.35
C GLY A 1011 31.48 -39.34 33.83
N GLU A 1012 32.63 -39.23 33.13
CA GLU A 1012 32.93 -39.87 31.82
C GLU A 1012 33.52 -41.31 32.03
N PRO A 1013 33.77 -42.21 31.02
CA PRO A 1013 33.91 -41.98 29.57
C PRO A 1013 33.40 -43.06 28.54
N ARG A 1014 33.23 -42.60 27.28
CA ARG A 1014 33.62 -43.22 25.96
C ARG A 1014 33.26 -44.68 25.53
N ALA A 1015 32.70 -44.74 24.31
CA ALA A 1015 33.09 -45.58 23.13
C ALA A 1015 32.76 -47.10 23.09
N SER A 1016 32.74 -47.80 21.93
CA SER A 1016 32.32 -47.45 20.54
C SER A 1016 32.37 -48.68 19.60
N ALA A 1017 31.29 -49.00 18.86
CA ALA A 1017 31.28 -49.92 17.68
C ALA A 1017 29.88 -49.92 16.99
N SER A 1018 29.68 -50.44 15.77
CA SER A 1018 30.17 -49.95 14.45
C SER A 1018 29.53 -50.74 13.29
N ALA A 1019 28.90 -50.05 12.32
CA ALA A 1019 28.30 -50.57 11.06
C ALA A 1019 27.13 -51.60 11.21
N GLY A 1020 26.20 -51.75 10.26
CA GLY A 1020 25.84 -50.88 9.12
C GLY A 1020 25.27 -51.62 7.90
N VAL A 1021 24.29 -51.01 7.19
CA VAL A 1021 23.86 -51.32 5.78
C VAL A 1021 23.07 -52.67 5.64
N ASP A 1022 21.96 -52.83 4.88
CA ASP A 1022 21.28 -52.00 3.86
C ASP A 1022 19.73 -52.19 3.77
N LEU A 1023 19.09 -51.37 2.91
CA LEU A 1023 17.85 -51.57 2.09
C LEU A 1023 16.65 -52.45 2.58
N SER A 1024 15.49 -51.79 2.79
CA SER A 1024 14.23 -51.84 1.96
C SER A 1024 13.53 -53.17 1.53
N PRO A 1025 12.24 -53.16 1.07
CA PRO A 1025 11.03 -52.53 1.63
C PRO A 1025 9.68 -53.32 1.43
N VAL A 1026 8.61 -53.03 2.23
CA VAL A 1026 7.16 -53.00 1.77
C VAL A 1026 6.52 -54.39 1.37
N PRO A 1027 5.18 -54.63 1.13
CA PRO A 1027 3.89 -53.95 1.44
C PRO A 1027 2.80 -54.82 2.18
N SER A 1028 1.62 -54.20 2.42
CA SER A 1028 0.24 -54.67 2.04
C SER A 1028 -0.78 -55.32 3.02
N LYS A 1029 -1.99 -54.69 3.05
CA LYS A 1029 -3.38 -55.26 3.06
C LYS A 1029 -3.83 -56.10 4.30
N THR A 1030 -5.11 -56.41 4.58
CA THR A 1030 -6.41 -56.31 3.83
C THR A 1030 -7.65 -56.14 4.77
N THR A 1031 -8.69 -55.48 4.25
CA THR A 1031 -10.20 -55.51 4.44
C THR A 1031 -11.01 -56.21 5.57
N GLU A 1032 -12.28 -55.74 5.69
CA GLU A 1032 -13.54 -56.41 6.16
C GLU A 1032 -13.73 -56.73 7.67
N THR A 1033 -14.93 -56.93 8.27
CA THR A 1033 -16.39 -57.02 7.88
C THR A 1033 -17.23 -56.44 9.08
N GLU A 1034 -18.40 -55.77 9.04
CA GLU A 1034 -19.78 -55.96 8.48
C GLU A 1034 -20.83 -56.55 9.49
N ALA A 1035 -22.15 -56.46 9.19
CA ALA A 1035 -23.39 -56.86 9.93
C ALA A 1035 -24.03 -55.78 10.87
N ASP A 1036 -25.36 -55.64 11.12
CA ASP A 1036 -26.64 -56.14 10.52
C ASP A 1036 -27.84 -55.34 11.15
N ALA A 1037 -29.14 -55.43 10.78
CA ALA A 1037 -29.85 -55.42 9.48
C ALA A 1037 -31.41 -55.36 9.63
N ARG A 1038 -32.12 -54.79 8.62
CA ARG A 1038 -33.59 -54.96 8.28
C ARG A 1038 -34.64 -54.35 9.27
N ALA A 1039 -35.92 -54.15 8.91
CA ALA A 1039 -36.73 -54.52 7.72
C ALA A 1039 -37.73 -53.38 7.31
N GLN A 1040 -37.99 -53.12 6.02
CA GLN A 1040 -39.15 -53.56 5.17
C GLN A 1040 -40.54 -52.99 5.55
N ALA A 1041 -41.43 -52.60 4.62
CA ALA A 1041 -41.42 -52.45 3.14
C ALA A 1041 -42.39 -51.29 2.75
N SER A 1042 -42.75 -50.91 1.52
CA SER A 1042 -42.62 -51.43 0.13
C SER A 1042 -42.58 -50.19 -0.84
N SER A 1043 -42.79 -50.18 -2.17
CA SER A 1043 -43.22 -51.14 -3.21
C SER A 1043 -42.76 -50.69 -4.62
N ASP A 1044 -42.66 -51.66 -5.56
CA ASP A 1044 -42.96 -51.66 -7.01
C ASP A 1044 -42.63 -50.47 -7.96
N ALA A 1045 -42.23 -50.66 -9.24
CA ALA A 1045 -41.66 -51.82 -9.93
C ALA A 1045 -41.03 -51.47 -11.32
N HIS A 1046 -39.83 -52.02 -11.59
CA HIS A 1046 -39.23 -52.45 -12.88
C HIS A 1046 -39.74 -51.98 -14.27
N SER A 1047 -38.85 -51.33 -15.05
CA SER A 1047 -38.27 -51.83 -16.33
C SER A 1047 -37.14 -50.87 -16.75
N ALA A 1048 -35.88 -51.22 -17.02
CA ALA A 1048 -35.26 -52.32 -17.79
C ALA A 1048 -35.51 -52.26 -19.31
N ASN A 1049 -34.49 -51.85 -20.08
CA ASN A 1049 -33.87 -52.69 -21.12
C ASN A 1049 -32.44 -52.18 -21.47
N ASN A 1050 -31.63 -52.97 -22.18
CA ASN A 1050 -30.19 -52.72 -22.40
C ASN A 1050 -29.67 -53.23 -23.76
N SER A 1051 -28.73 -52.49 -24.37
CA SER A 1051 -27.72 -52.92 -25.36
C SER A 1051 -28.13 -53.53 -26.72
N VAL A 1052 -27.22 -53.43 -27.71
CA VAL A 1052 -26.87 -54.35 -28.84
C VAL A 1052 -26.26 -53.53 -30.00
N VAL A 1053 -25.33 -53.96 -30.88
CA VAL A 1053 -24.05 -54.74 -30.89
C VAL A 1053 -23.25 -54.22 -32.14
N PHE A 1054 -22.00 -54.66 -32.37
CA PHE A 1054 -21.13 -54.52 -33.57
C PHE A 1054 -20.14 -53.33 -33.51
N ASP A 1055 -18.81 -53.48 -33.45
CA ASP A 1055 -17.79 -54.35 -34.13
C ASP A 1055 -17.02 -53.53 -35.18
N GLU A 1056 -15.74 -53.75 -35.53
CA GLU A 1056 -14.65 -54.57 -34.98
C GLU A 1056 -13.29 -54.02 -35.50
N HIS A 1057 -12.15 -54.43 -34.89
CA HIS A 1057 -10.76 -54.37 -35.43
C HIS A 1057 -10.15 -53.02 -35.94
N GLY A 1058 -8.83 -52.76 -35.90
CA GLY A 1058 -7.73 -53.41 -35.16
C GLY A 1058 -6.32 -53.28 -35.81
N ARG A 1059 -5.36 -52.60 -35.13
CA ARG A 1059 -3.89 -52.49 -35.44
C ARG A 1059 -3.55 -51.73 -36.76
N GLY A 1060 -2.32 -51.25 -37.04
CA GLY A 1060 -1.03 -51.09 -36.31
C GLY A 1060 -0.04 -50.31 -37.22
N ASP A 1061 0.71 -49.31 -36.73
CA ASP A 1061 2.12 -49.35 -36.25
C ASP A 1061 3.18 -48.99 -37.35
N GLU A 1062 4.41 -48.64 -36.94
CA GLU A 1062 5.61 -48.22 -37.73
C GLU A 1062 5.52 -46.84 -38.45
N ARG A 1063 6.47 -45.87 -38.42
CA ARG A 1063 7.94 -45.67 -38.27
C ARG A 1063 8.61 -45.26 -39.61
N GLY A 1064 9.40 -44.17 -39.64
CA GLY A 1064 10.24 -43.81 -40.80
C GLY A 1064 10.95 -42.43 -40.70
N HIS A 1065 12.23 -42.33 -41.07
CA HIS A 1065 13.10 -41.14 -40.86
C HIS A 1065 13.43 -40.33 -42.12
N GLY A 1066 13.64 -39.01 -41.95
CA GLY A 1066 14.72 -38.23 -42.60
C GLY A 1066 14.41 -37.49 -43.92
N ARG A 1067 15.29 -36.63 -44.48
CA ARG A 1067 16.41 -35.81 -43.93
C ARG A 1067 16.93 -34.84 -45.05
N GLU A 1068 17.36 -33.62 -44.70
CA GLU A 1068 18.29 -32.71 -45.47
C GLU A 1068 17.97 -32.21 -46.91
N SER A 1069 17.80 -30.86 -47.04
CA SER A 1069 18.62 -29.87 -47.81
C SER A 1069 19.11 -30.08 -49.26
N PRO A 1070 19.55 -29.03 -50.01
CA PRO A 1070 19.19 -27.59 -50.04
C PRO A 1070 19.05 -27.00 -51.49
N GLY A 1071 18.83 -25.68 -51.64
CA GLY A 1071 18.97 -24.96 -52.93
C GLY A 1071 18.90 -23.42 -52.79
N ALA A 1072 19.55 -22.66 -53.68
CA ALA A 1072 19.62 -21.19 -53.65
C ALA A 1072 19.63 -20.57 -55.06
N GLY A 1073 19.26 -19.28 -55.20
CA GLY A 1073 19.26 -18.57 -56.49
C GLY A 1073 18.98 -17.05 -56.41
N GLU A 1074 19.74 -16.28 -57.20
CA GLU A 1074 19.74 -14.82 -57.42
C GLU A 1074 18.90 -14.46 -58.69
N SER A 1075 18.55 -13.21 -59.08
CA SER A 1075 18.57 -11.84 -58.52
C SER A 1075 17.78 -10.82 -59.41
N HIS A 1076 17.72 -9.54 -58.99
CA HIS A 1076 17.62 -8.28 -59.79
C HIS A 1076 16.42 -7.95 -60.72
N ALA A 1077 15.69 -6.86 -60.40
CA ALA A 1077 15.36 -5.66 -61.22
C ALA A 1077 14.26 -4.80 -60.55
N ALA A 1078 13.89 -3.57 -60.99
CA ALA A 1078 14.62 -2.28 -61.08
C ALA A 1078 13.62 -1.15 -61.49
N GLY A 1079 13.84 0.11 -61.05
CA GLY A 1079 12.99 1.31 -61.34
C GLY A 1079 12.19 1.79 -60.11
N GLU A 1080 12.23 3.04 -59.60
CA GLU A 1080 12.08 4.40 -60.19
C GLU A 1080 10.62 4.81 -60.48
N SER A 1081 10.13 6.02 -60.14
CA SER A 1081 10.72 7.17 -59.39
C SER A 1081 9.63 8.14 -58.86
N GLY A 1082 10.02 9.10 -57.99
CA GLY A 1082 9.23 10.29 -57.61
C GLY A 1082 8.15 10.12 -56.53
N GLY A 1083 8.01 10.96 -55.49
CA GLY A 1083 8.99 11.87 -54.88
C GLY A 1083 8.62 13.36 -54.87
N GLU A 1084 8.10 13.87 -53.75
CA GLU A 1084 8.26 15.28 -53.36
C GLU A 1084 8.21 15.46 -51.83
N ARG A 1085 8.67 16.62 -51.34
CA ARG A 1085 8.54 17.12 -49.95
C ARG A 1085 7.58 18.33 -49.96
N VAL A 1086 7.05 18.83 -48.85
CA VAL A 1086 7.71 19.77 -47.92
C VAL A 1086 6.84 19.95 -46.67
N ASP A 1087 7.50 20.25 -45.54
CA ASP A 1087 7.00 20.57 -44.19
C ASP A 1087 6.17 19.50 -43.43
#